data_AF-A0A6A3NAF0-F1
#
_entry.id   AF-A0A6A3NAF0-F1
#
_cell.length_a   1.000
_cell.length_b   1.000
_cell.length_c   1.000
_cell.angle_alpha   90.00
_cell.angle_beta   90.00
_cell.angle_gamma   90.00
#
_symmetry.space_group_name_H-M   'P 1'
#
loop_
_entity.id
_entity.type
_entity.pdbx_description
1 polymer ?
#
loop_
_entity_poly.entity_id
_entity_poly.type
_entity_poly.pdbx_seq_one_letter_code
_entity_poly.pdbx_strand_id
1 'polypeptide(L)'
;MKPRAISVFFGSQTGCAESIAQRIYDEALERHLDAELHPLNEFQKSKVETRDGHFVVIVCSTTGNGDPPDNCGKFWRYVKRRTQPSDMLAKLRYTVLGLGDTNYDKFCFMGKSIEKRMRELGAQSFYEFGAADEAMGLEDSVEPWLNGLWAAFDEASGAASESADNPVTTDSNTEESSVVAADSTPSASLPAAATSINTAYLLENLISYEKMFGPLETLTEVPEDIPRLQSSLLSLRFLTEEERQEQIAPPTAGDESEISSTNPFMASVFGAEYLTAQHAERKVLRLDIDVSGSGINYVPGDSIGIKCPNRTEDVDALLACLGINGDEVISAEPVAATNGRVAKKKNTSIHFPSPCSVRDVFLHHVDILSSPKKAAVRALATYCSDEEQRARMLLLSSKTGAEKYKAFITEQHLNVVDLLHLFPSCKPPLDHLLTLLPQQMPRYYSIATSPLVNPTMLSVAFTVVEHAVGEHGLRRRGLCTNWLVKICQPLIGGGTVADVDVRIPIFLRGTQDFHLPESAQSPMLLIGPGTGVAPFMGFLQHRDIEAKTADSTRGDSYLFYGCRRQSEDWLFREQMHEYVTNGTLTKLFTAFSRDQDEKHYVQHDLRNNGKLVCDLLMGSDGYVFVCGDGMAMAKDVHAALVGILTSNAGMPQEAAELKLRELGTQHRYVRDIW
;
A
#
# COMPACT_ATOMS: atom_id res chain seq x y z
N MET A 1 -21.55 14.47 -36.27
CA MET A 1 -21.34 13.28 -35.42
C MET A 1 -21.52 13.70 -33.97
N LYS A 2 -22.16 12.90 -33.11
CA LYS A 2 -22.11 13.15 -31.66
C LYS A 2 -20.63 13.10 -31.23
N PRO A 3 -20.14 14.04 -30.40
CA PRO A 3 -18.77 13.95 -29.88
C PRO A 3 -18.61 12.61 -29.14
N ARG A 4 -17.53 11.88 -29.46
CA ARG A 4 -17.19 10.62 -28.79
C ARG A 4 -16.72 10.97 -27.39
N ALA A 5 -17.55 10.67 -26.39
CA ALA A 5 -17.30 11.05 -25.00
C ALA A 5 -17.05 9.81 -24.13
N ILE A 6 -16.14 9.95 -23.18
CA ILE A 6 -15.72 8.87 -22.27
C ILE A 6 -15.53 9.41 -20.86
N SER A 7 -15.97 8.66 -19.85
CA SER A 7 -15.70 8.97 -18.44
C SER A 7 -14.87 7.86 -17.81
N VAL A 8 -13.73 8.23 -17.26
CA VAL A 8 -12.83 7.33 -16.53
C VAL A 8 -13.07 7.52 -15.03
N PHE A 9 -13.32 6.42 -14.32
CA PHE A 9 -13.51 6.41 -12.87
C PHE A 9 -12.43 5.60 -12.18
N PHE A 10 -12.03 6.01 -10.98
CA PHE A 10 -11.08 5.24 -10.17
C PHE A 10 -11.53 4.99 -8.72
N GLY A 11 -11.22 3.80 -8.22
CA GLY A 11 -11.27 3.41 -6.81
C GLY A 11 -9.88 2.99 -6.34
N SER A 12 -9.26 3.76 -5.46
CA SER A 12 -7.83 3.67 -5.14
C SER A 12 -7.58 3.90 -3.66
N GLN A 13 -6.87 2.98 -3.01
CA GLN A 13 -6.44 3.14 -1.61
C GLN A 13 -5.05 3.77 -1.50
N THR A 14 -4.14 3.41 -2.40
CA THR A 14 -2.70 3.77 -2.37
C THR A 14 -2.23 4.52 -3.62
N GLY A 15 -3.16 4.96 -4.48
CA GLY A 15 -2.86 5.74 -5.68
C GLY A 15 -2.60 4.92 -6.96
N CYS A 16 -2.42 3.60 -6.89
CA CYS A 16 -2.13 2.77 -8.07
C CYS A 16 -3.24 2.81 -9.14
N ALA A 17 -4.50 2.57 -8.75
CA ALA A 17 -5.63 2.60 -9.68
C ALA A 17 -5.89 4.01 -10.25
N GLU A 18 -5.64 5.04 -9.44
CA GLU A 18 -5.76 6.45 -9.85
C GLU A 18 -4.72 6.81 -10.93
N SER A 19 -3.47 6.41 -10.74
CA SER A 19 -2.39 6.62 -11.73
C SER A 19 -2.71 5.96 -13.08
N ILE A 20 -3.27 4.75 -13.08
CA ILE A 20 -3.67 4.07 -14.33
C ILE A 20 -4.88 4.75 -14.96
N ALA A 21 -5.88 5.17 -14.17
CA ALA A 21 -7.02 5.91 -14.68
C ALA A 21 -6.63 7.26 -15.29
N GLN A 22 -5.68 7.97 -14.68
CA GLN A 22 -5.11 9.21 -15.21
C GLN A 22 -4.47 8.95 -16.58
N ARG A 23 -3.68 7.87 -16.73
CA ARG A 23 -3.12 7.50 -18.02
C ARG A 23 -4.18 7.23 -19.08
N ILE A 24 -5.27 6.51 -18.76
CA ILE A 24 -6.37 6.27 -19.69
C ILE A 24 -7.05 7.59 -20.10
N TYR A 25 -7.19 8.51 -19.16
CA TYR A 25 -7.77 9.84 -19.42
C TYR A 25 -6.90 10.66 -20.37
N ASP A 26 -5.58 10.71 -20.14
CA ASP A 26 -4.63 11.38 -21.05
C ASP A 26 -4.66 10.70 -22.44
N GLU A 27 -4.66 9.37 -22.43
CA GLU A 27 -5.09 8.39 -23.45
C GLU A 27 -6.18 8.91 -24.42
N ALA A 28 -7.29 9.32 -23.81
CA ALA A 28 -8.50 9.76 -24.46
C ALA A 28 -8.39 11.19 -25.02
N LEU A 29 -7.74 12.10 -24.29
CA LEU A 29 -7.58 13.49 -24.69
C LEU A 29 -6.73 13.62 -25.95
N GLU A 30 -5.67 12.84 -26.06
CA GLU A 30 -4.78 12.85 -27.23
C GLU A 30 -5.44 12.23 -28.46
N ARG A 31 -6.45 11.38 -28.25
CA ARG A 31 -7.36 10.89 -29.29
C ARG A 31 -8.50 11.87 -29.61
N HIS A 32 -8.46 13.07 -29.05
CA HIS A 32 -9.46 14.13 -29.21
C HIS A 32 -10.88 13.72 -28.77
N LEU A 33 -10.98 12.85 -27.76
CA LEU A 33 -12.25 12.47 -27.15
C LEU A 33 -12.70 13.51 -26.12
N ASP A 34 -14.01 13.64 -25.91
CA ASP A 34 -14.56 14.41 -24.77
C ASP A 34 -14.44 13.56 -23.50
N ALA A 35 -13.29 13.64 -22.84
CA ALA A 35 -12.95 12.81 -21.69
C ALA A 35 -13.22 13.51 -20.35
N GLU A 36 -13.62 12.75 -19.34
CA GLU A 36 -13.70 13.18 -17.94
C GLU A 36 -13.03 12.14 -17.02
N LEU A 37 -12.33 12.59 -15.97
CA LEU A 37 -11.76 11.74 -14.92
C LEU A 37 -12.39 12.06 -13.57
N HIS A 38 -12.82 11.03 -12.83
CA HIS A 38 -13.48 11.18 -11.54
C HIS A 38 -13.12 10.06 -10.55
N PRO A 39 -13.00 10.34 -9.24
CA PRO A 39 -13.05 9.27 -8.24
C PRO A 39 -14.45 8.64 -8.19
N LEU A 40 -14.54 7.36 -7.81
CA LEU A 40 -15.81 6.62 -7.82
C LEU A 40 -16.87 7.23 -6.90
N ASN A 41 -16.50 7.82 -5.77
CA ASN A 41 -17.43 8.52 -4.87
C ASN A 41 -18.16 9.72 -5.50
N GLU A 42 -17.75 10.17 -6.69
CA GLU A 42 -18.42 11.20 -7.50
C GLU A 42 -19.31 10.65 -8.62
N PHE A 43 -19.46 9.33 -8.76
CA PHE A 43 -20.28 8.71 -9.81
C PHE A 43 -21.67 9.35 -9.96
N GLN A 44 -22.44 9.44 -8.88
CA GLN A 44 -23.78 10.08 -8.89
C GLN A 44 -23.74 11.58 -9.22
N LYS A 45 -22.68 12.27 -8.82
CA LYS A 45 -22.53 13.72 -9.02
C LYS A 45 -22.21 14.04 -10.49
N SER A 46 -21.51 13.13 -11.17
CA SER A 46 -21.20 13.23 -12.61
C SER A 46 -22.44 13.11 -13.51
N LYS A 47 -23.53 12.52 -12.98
CA LYS A 47 -24.77 12.18 -13.70
C LYS A 47 -24.53 11.29 -14.93
N VAL A 48 -23.43 10.53 -14.95
CA VAL A 48 -23.05 9.69 -16.09
C VAL A 48 -24.15 8.69 -16.44
N GLU A 49 -24.85 8.16 -15.45
CA GLU A 49 -25.97 7.21 -15.59
C GLU A 49 -27.13 7.73 -16.45
N THR A 50 -27.23 9.05 -16.63
CA THR A 50 -28.27 9.66 -17.47
C THR A 50 -27.85 9.85 -18.92
N ARG A 51 -26.56 9.64 -19.24
CA ARG A 51 -25.97 9.91 -20.56
C ARG A 51 -26.17 8.70 -21.49
N ASP A 52 -26.80 8.95 -22.63
CA ASP A 52 -27.22 7.91 -23.57
C ASP A 52 -26.07 7.44 -24.48
N GLY A 53 -25.77 6.13 -24.44
CA GLY A 53 -24.68 5.51 -25.21
C GLY A 53 -23.29 5.91 -24.75
N HIS A 54 -23.14 6.41 -23.52
CA HIS A 54 -21.88 6.96 -23.01
C HIS A 54 -20.91 5.86 -22.57
N PHE A 55 -19.62 6.06 -22.82
CA PHE A 55 -18.57 5.11 -22.48
C PHE A 55 -17.99 5.38 -21.09
N VAL A 56 -17.82 4.31 -20.30
CA VAL A 56 -17.33 4.37 -18.93
C VAL A 56 -16.18 3.36 -18.75
N VAL A 57 -15.03 3.83 -18.29
CA VAL A 57 -13.92 2.95 -17.88
C VAL A 57 -13.78 3.04 -16.37
N ILE A 58 -13.73 1.91 -15.68
CA ILE A 58 -13.55 1.88 -14.22
C ILE A 58 -12.25 1.16 -13.89
N VAL A 59 -11.35 1.82 -13.18
CA VAL A 59 -10.12 1.22 -12.63
C VAL A 59 -10.26 1.13 -11.12
N CYS A 60 -10.32 -0.07 -10.54
CA CYS A 60 -10.64 -0.22 -9.11
C CYS A 60 -9.75 -1.25 -8.42
N SER A 61 -9.03 -0.80 -7.39
CA SER A 61 -8.30 -1.67 -6.46
C SER A 61 -9.23 -2.38 -5.47
N THR A 62 -8.74 -3.46 -4.87
CA THR A 62 -9.40 -4.18 -3.78
C THR A 62 -8.58 -3.97 -2.51
N THR A 63 -9.23 -3.76 -1.37
CA THR A 63 -8.58 -3.56 -0.07
C THR A 63 -8.98 -4.65 0.91
N GLY A 64 -8.20 -4.83 1.98
CA GLY A 64 -8.52 -5.76 3.06
C GLY A 64 -8.87 -7.16 2.55
N ASN A 65 -10.01 -7.68 2.97
CA ASN A 65 -10.51 -8.98 2.53
C ASN A 65 -11.66 -8.82 1.51
N GLY A 66 -11.40 -8.11 0.41
CA GLY A 66 -12.37 -7.89 -0.67
C GLY A 66 -13.16 -6.58 -0.57
N ASP A 67 -12.71 -5.65 0.25
CA ASP A 67 -13.42 -4.41 0.52
C ASP A 67 -13.13 -3.34 -0.54
N PRO A 68 -14.10 -2.45 -0.82
CA PRO A 68 -13.86 -1.28 -1.65
C PRO A 68 -12.82 -0.36 -1.01
N PRO A 69 -11.96 0.28 -1.82
CA PRO A 69 -11.20 1.45 -1.37
C PRO A 69 -12.13 2.52 -0.80
N ASP A 70 -11.60 3.38 0.08
CA ASP A 70 -12.41 4.40 0.76
C ASP A 70 -13.17 5.30 -0.23
N ASN A 71 -12.51 5.72 -1.31
CA ASN A 71 -13.11 6.54 -2.38
C ASN A 71 -14.05 5.77 -3.33
N CYS A 72 -14.25 4.46 -3.12
CA CYS A 72 -15.22 3.61 -3.83
C CYS A 72 -16.46 3.29 -2.98
N GLY A 73 -16.36 3.33 -1.65
CA GLY A 73 -17.42 2.87 -0.74
C GLY A 73 -18.80 3.53 -0.98
N LYS A 74 -18.84 4.82 -1.28
CA LYS A 74 -20.11 5.53 -1.58
C LYS A 74 -20.77 5.03 -2.88
N PHE A 75 -19.97 4.83 -3.93
CA PHE A 75 -20.45 4.27 -5.20
C PHE A 75 -20.97 2.86 -4.99
N TRP A 76 -20.21 2.00 -4.30
CA TRP A 76 -20.59 0.62 -4.07
C TRP A 76 -21.92 0.51 -3.31
N ARG A 77 -22.09 1.30 -2.26
CA ARG A 77 -23.36 1.43 -1.52
C ARG A 77 -24.51 1.93 -2.38
N TYR A 78 -24.25 2.72 -3.41
CA TYR A 78 -25.29 3.24 -4.31
C TYR A 78 -25.75 2.18 -5.33
N VAL A 79 -24.82 1.53 -6.03
CA VAL A 79 -25.15 0.54 -7.09
C VAL A 79 -25.65 -0.79 -6.51
N LYS A 80 -25.21 -1.18 -5.31
CA LYS A 80 -25.62 -2.43 -4.65
C LYS A 80 -27.03 -2.38 -4.04
N ARG A 81 -27.68 -1.21 -3.96
CA ARG A 81 -29.04 -1.09 -3.42
C ARG A 81 -30.02 -1.96 -4.20
N ARG A 82 -30.77 -2.81 -3.49
CA ARG A 82 -31.79 -3.71 -4.08
C ARG A 82 -32.96 -2.96 -4.72
N THR A 83 -33.16 -1.69 -4.35
CA THR A 83 -34.19 -0.81 -4.91
C THR A 83 -33.82 -0.22 -6.27
N GLN A 84 -32.58 -0.43 -6.75
CA GLN A 84 -32.20 0.09 -8.06
C GLN A 84 -32.88 -0.69 -9.19
N PRO A 85 -33.43 -0.02 -10.21
CA PRO A 85 -33.93 -0.68 -11.41
C PRO A 85 -32.85 -1.53 -12.09
N SER A 86 -33.22 -2.69 -12.63
CA SER A 86 -32.29 -3.59 -13.33
C SER A 86 -31.79 -3.04 -14.67
N ASP A 87 -32.40 -1.97 -15.17
CA ASP A 87 -32.05 -1.26 -16.40
C ASP A 87 -31.48 0.14 -16.12
N MET A 88 -31.19 0.46 -14.86
CA MET A 88 -30.71 1.77 -14.42
C MET A 88 -29.50 2.27 -15.23
N LEU A 89 -28.62 1.36 -15.63
CA LEU A 89 -27.40 1.66 -16.38
C LEU A 89 -27.46 1.15 -17.83
N ALA A 90 -28.65 0.80 -18.34
CA ALA A 90 -28.84 0.25 -19.69
C ALA A 90 -28.33 1.14 -20.83
N LYS A 91 -28.15 2.42 -20.55
CA LYS A 91 -27.62 3.42 -21.48
C LYS A 91 -26.10 3.49 -21.52
N LEU A 92 -25.42 2.82 -20.61
CA LEU A 92 -23.95 2.88 -20.50
C LEU A 92 -23.29 1.73 -21.22
N ARG A 93 -22.14 2.04 -21.81
CA ARG A 93 -21.15 1.05 -22.24
C ARG A 93 -19.97 1.11 -21.29
N TYR A 94 -19.56 -0.01 -20.73
CA TYR A 94 -18.52 -0.02 -19.70
C TYR A 94 -17.41 -1.05 -19.93
N THR A 95 -16.29 -0.85 -19.27
CA THR A 95 -15.30 -1.89 -18.99
C THR A 95 -14.65 -1.63 -17.62
N VAL A 96 -14.05 -2.66 -17.03
CA VAL A 96 -13.46 -2.59 -15.70
C VAL A 96 -12.08 -3.23 -15.70
N LEU A 97 -11.10 -2.51 -15.17
CA LEU A 97 -9.79 -3.02 -14.79
C LEU A 97 -9.75 -3.13 -13.25
N GLY A 98 -9.77 -4.35 -12.74
CA GLY A 98 -9.58 -4.64 -11.33
C GLY A 98 -8.10 -4.73 -10.98
N LEU A 99 -7.69 -4.11 -9.88
CA LEU A 99 -6.37 -4.33 -9.27
C LEU A 99 -6.55 -5.14 -7.99
N GLY A 100 -5.66 -6.11 -7.78
CA GLY A 100 -5.61 -6.90 -6.57
C GLY A 100 -4.30 -7.66 -6.47
N ASP A 101 -4.22 -8.53 -5.49
CA ASP A 101 -3.03 -9.31 -5.20
C ASP A 101 -3.46 -10.79 -5.03
N THR A 102 -2.85 -11.70 -5.79
CA THR A 102 -3.15 -13.15 -5.73
C THR A 102 -2.73 -13.82 -4.43
N ASN A 103 -1.98 -13.12 -3.56
CA ASN A 103 -1.75 -13.53 -2.18
C ASN A 103 -3.03 -13.48 -1.32
N TYR A 104 -4.08 -12.81 -1.78
CA TYR A 104 -5.38 -12.73 -1.11
C TYR A 104 -6.42 -13.60 -1.82
N ASP A 105 -7.24 -14.34 -1.06
CA ASP A 105 -8.28 -15.23 -1.61
C ASP A 105 -9.26 -14.48 -2.53
N LYS A 106 -9.53 -13.22 -2.20
CA LYS A 106 -10.45 -12.33 -2.92
C LYS A 106 -9.72 -11.48 -3.97
N PHE A 107 -8.89 -12.14 -4.79
CA PHE A 107 -8.15 -11.50 -5.88
C PHE A 107 -9.07 -10.68 -6.81
N CYS A 108 -8.77 -9.38 -6.96
CA CYS A 108 -9.54 -8.40 -7.73
C CYS A 108 -11.05 -8.37 -7.38
N PHE A 109 -11.46 -8.77 -6.17
CA PHE A 109 -12.87 -8.98 -5.84
C PHE A 109 -13.72 -7.73 -6.01
N MET A 110 -13.19 -6.55 -5.70
CA MET A 110 -13.96 -5.32 -5.91
C MET A 110 -14.18 -5.05 -7.40
N GLY A 111 -13.13 -5.16 -8.23
CA GLY A 111 -13.26 -5.05 -9.70
C GLY A 111 -14.27 -6.04 -10.27
N LYS A 112 -14.17 -7.32 -9.89
CA LYS A 112 -15.10 -8.39 -10.30
C LYS A 112 -16.54 -8.11 -9.85
N SER A 113 -16.72 -7.57 -8.65
CA SER A 113 -18.04 -7.23 -8.11
C SER A 113 -18.67 -6.03 -8.82
N ILE A 114 -17.88 -5.02 -9.19
CA ILE A 114 -18.33 -3.88 -10.00
C ILE A 114 -18.72 -4.38 -11.39
N GLU A 115 -17.87 -5.17 -12.03
CA GLU A 115 -18.11 -5.78 -13.34
C GLU A 115 -19.47 -6.50 -13.36
N LYS A 116 -19.68 -7.43 -12.42
CA LYS A 116 -20.93 -8.17 -12.29
C LYS A 116 -22.11 -7.24 -12.08
N ARG A 117 -21.99 -6.25 -11.19
CA ARG A 117 -23.10 -5.38 -10.82
C ARG A 117 -23.49 -4.40 -11.93
N MET A 118 -22.52 -3.91 -12.71
CA MET A 118 -22.78 -3.07 -13.88
C MET A 118 -23.64 -3.81 -14.92
N ARG A 119 -23.30 -5.09 -15.20
CA ARG A 119 -24.10 -5.96 -16.06
C ARG A 119 -25.50 -6.20 -15.53
N GLU A 120 -25.65 -6.49 -14.23
CA GLU A 120 -26.96 -6.69 -13.58
C GLU A 120 -27.87 -5.45 -13.62
N LEU A 121 -27.29 -4.26 -13.73
CA LEU A 121 -28.01 -2.98 -13.87
C LEU A 121 -28.21 -2.57 -15.35
N GLY A 122 -27.91 -3.47 -16.29
CA GLY A 122 -28.20 -3.32 -17.71
C GLY A 122 -27.08 -2.72 -18.56
N ALA A 123 -25.96 -2.29 -17.95
CA ALA A 123 -24.85 -1.73 -18.72
C ALA A 123 -24.23 -2.78 -19.66
N GLN A 124 -23.75 -2.32 -20.82
CA GLN A 124 -23.19 -3.19 -21.85
C GLN A 124 -21.66 -3.17 -21.78
N SER A 125 -21.02 -4.33 -21.62
CA SER A 125 -19.55 -4.37 -21.67
C SER A 125 -19.05 -4.15 -23.10
N PHE A 126 -18.09 -3.25 -23.30
CA PHE A 126 -17.46 -3.03 -24.61
C PHE A 126 -16.03 -3.58 -24.70
N TYR A 127 -15.42 -3.93 -23.56
CA TYR A 127 -14.08 -4.51 -23.51
C TYR A 127 -13.97 -5.44 -22.31
N GLU A 128 -13.15 -6.49 -22.42
CA GLU A 128 -13.06 -7.54 -21.41
C GLU A 128 -12.57 -7.03 -20.05
N PHE A 129 -12.98 -7.72 -18.98
CA PHE A 129 -12.53 -7.43 -17.64
C PHE A 129 -11.03 -7.70 -17.50
N GLY A 130 -10.27 -6.69 -17.08
CA GLY A 130 -8.86 -6.85 -16.73
C GLY A 130 -8.67 -7.19 -15.25
N ALA A 131 -7.80 -8.14 -14.94
CA ALA A 131 -7.40 -8.47 -13.56
C ALA A 131 -5.89 -8.27 -13.42
N ALA A 132 -5.48 -7.17 -12.80
CA ALA A 132 -4.08 -6.85 -12.58
C ALA A 132 -3.61 -7.38 -11.22
N ASP A 133 -2.51 -8.14 -11.24
CA ASP A 133 -1.91 -8.76 -10.06
C ASP A 133 -0.69 -7.99 -9.55
N GLU A 134 -0.78 -7.46 -8.34
CA GLU A 134 0.30 -6.74 -7.67
C GLU A 134 1.43 -7.68 -7.24
N ALA A 135 1.14 -8.95 -6.93
CA ALA A 135 2.15 -9.92 -6.49
C ALA A 135 3.19 -10.23 -7.57
N MET A 136 2.76 -10.21 -8.83
CA MET A 136 3.62 -10.47 -9.99
C MET A 136 4.18 -9.18 -10.62
N GLY A 137 3.72 -8.02 -10.14
CA GLY A 137 3.99 -6.72 -10.74
C GLY A 137 2.83 -6.28 -11.66
N LEU A 138 2.25 -5.12 -11.35
CA LEU A 138 1.08 -4.60 -12.06
C LEU A 138 1.31 -4.40 -13.58
N GLU A 139 2.53 -4.05 -13.99
CA GLU A 139 2.85 -3.75 -15.40
C GLU A 139 2.54 -4.92 -16.33
N ASP A 140 2.81 -6.16 -15.89
CA ASP A 140 2.66 -7.37 -16.71
C ASP A 140 1.21 -7.64 -17.11
N SER A 141 0.25 -7.18 -16.30
CA SER A 141 -1.19 -7.35 -16.57
C SER A 141 -1.85 -6.08 -17.10
N VAL A 142 -1.39 -4.91 -16.67
CA VAL A 142 -1.98 -3.62 -17.06
C VAL A 142 -1.62 -3.24 -18.48
N GLU A 143 -0.37 -3.41 -18.91
CA GLU A 143 0.06 -3.00 -20.25
C GLU A 143 -0.68 -3.77 -21.36
N PRO A 144 -0.81 -5.11 -21.32
CA PRO A 144 -1.56 -5.83 -22.34
C PRO A 144 -3.03 -5.39 -22.43
N TRP A 145 -3.67 -5.12 -21.29
CA TRP A 145 -5.05 -4.67 -21.24
C TRP A 145 -5.23 -3.26 -21.82
N LEU A 146 -4.32 -2.33 -21.49
CA LEU A 146 -4.36 -0.97 -22.05
C LEU A 146 -4.16 -0.96 -23.57
N ASN A 147 -3.33 -1.86 -24.10
CA ASN A 147 -3.11 -1.97 -25.54
C ASN A 147 -4.38 -2.36 -26.32
N GLY A 148 -5.27 -3.15 -25.72
CA GLY A 148 -6.54 -3.57 -26.35
C GLY A 148 -7.70 -2.59 -26.15
N LEU A 149 -7.64 -1.73 -25.13
CA LEU A 149 -8.74 -0.84 -24.74
C LEU A 149 -9.26 0.03 -25.89
N TRP A 150 -8.37 0.70 -26.62
CA TRP A 150 -8.75 1.66 -27.64
C TRP A 150 -9.30 1.00 -28.90
N ALA A 151 -8.75 -0.15 -29.30
CA ALA A 151 -9.29 -0.92 -30.42
C ALA A 151 -10.73 -1.35 -30.14
N ALA A 152 -11.01 -1.82 -28.92
CA ALA A 152 -12.36 -2.18 -28.49
C ALA A 152 -13.30 -0.95 -28.41
N PHE A 153 -12.79 0.20 -27.96
CA PHE A 153 -13.53 1.45 -27.95
C PHE A 153 -13.90 1.90 -29.38
N ASP A 154 -12.95 1.84 -30.33
CA ASP A 154 -13.16 2.18 -31.73
C ASP A 154 -14.21 1.26 -32.38
N GLU A 155 -14.09 -0.05 -32.21
CA GLU A 155 -15.05 -1.05 -32.68
C GLU A 155 -16.45 -0.77 -32.12
N ALA A 156 -16.56 -0.63 -30.80
CA ALA A 156 -17.84 -0.37 -30.15
C ALA A 156 -18.45 0.97 -30.59
N SER A 157 -17.63 2.00 -30.81
CA SER A 157 -18.10 3.31 -31.27
C SER A 157 -18.49 3.35 -32.76
N GLY A 158 -18.19 2.30 -33.53
CA GLY A 158 -18.47 2.19 -34.95
C GLY A 158 -17.44 2.88 -35.86
N ALA A 159 -16.18 3.03 -35.39
CA ALA A 159 -15.10 3.73 -36.10
C ALA A 159 -14.23 2.80 -36.97
N ALA A 160 -14.37 1.47 -36.87
CA ALA A 160 -13.54 0.50 -37.57
C ALA A 160 -14.01 0.25 -39.01
N SER A 161 -13.74 1.19 -39.91
CA SER A 161 -13.67 0.89 -41.36
C SER A 161 -12.69 1.83 -42.06
N GLU A 162 -11.40 1.75 -41.74
CA GLU A 162 -10.32 2.09 -42.69
C GLU A 162 -8.95 1.67 -42.13
N SER A 163 -8.23 0.89 -42.95
CA SER A 163 -6.82 0.44 -42.84
C SER A 163 -6.48 -0.77 -41.95
N ALA A 164 -6.60 -1.97 -42.55
CA ALA A 164 -5.80 -3.13 -42.19
C ALA A 164 -5.39 -3.88 -43.48
N ASP A 165 -4.08 -4.01 -43.69
CA ASP A 165 -3.40 -4.91 -44.65
C ASP A 165 -1.89 -4.85 -44.27
N ASN A 166 -1.10 -5.89 -44.06
CA ASN A 166 -1.25 -7.34 -44.06
C ASN A 166 -0.11 -7.97 -43.20
N PRO A 167 -0.27 -9.18 -42.64
CA PRO A 167 0.73 -9.88 -41.81
C PRO A 167 1.60 -10.86 -42.62
N VAL A 168 2.78 -11.21 -42.10
CA VAL A 168 3.54 -12.40 -42.53
C VAL A 168 4.09 -13.13 -41.30
N THR A 169 3.92 -14.45 -41.33
CA THR A 169 4.07 -15.47 -40.29
C THR A 169 5.38 -16.26 -40.35
N THR A 170 5.70 -16.92 -39.21
CA THR A 170 6.42 -18.22 -39.03
C THR A 170 7.94 -18.25 -39.34
N ASP A 171 8.83 -18.93 -38.60
CA ASP A 171 8.68 -20.16 -37.80
C ASP A 171 9.88 -20.43 -36.85
N SER A 172 9.63 -21.41 -35.98
CA SER A 172 10.36 -22.07 -34.88
C SER A 172 11.78 -22.68 -35.12
N ASN A 173 12.65 -22.70 -34.08
CA ASN A 173 13.02 -23.93 -33.32
C ASN A 173 14.22 -23.79 -32.33
N THR A 174 14.00 -24.35 -31.14
CA THR A 174 14.82 -24.97 -30.07
C THR A 174 16.36 -25.09 -30.16
N GLU A 175 17.04 -24.88 -29.03
CA GLU A 175 17.69 -25.95 -28.23
C GLU A 175 18.21 -25.47 -26.85
N GLU A 176 18.03 -26.33 -25.84
CA GLU A 176 18.42 -26.18 -24.43
C GLU A 176 19.91 -26.50 -24.19
N SER A 177 20.51 -25.93 -23.14
CA SER A 177 21.44 -26.68 -22.26
C SER A 177 21.73 -25.97 -20.93
N SER A 178 21.67 -26.78 -19.88
CA SER A 178 21.78 -26.53 -18.44
C SER A 178 23.22 -26.56 -17.89
N VAL A 179 23.54 -25.78 -16.84
CA VAL A 179 24.48 -26.20 -15.76
C VAL A 179 24.20 -25.46 -14.43
N VAL A 180 24.60 -26.08 -13.32
CA VAL A 180 24.11 -25.94 -11.93
C VAL A 180 25.23 -25.49 -10.97
N ALA A 181 24.84 -24.91 -9.82
CA ALA A 181 25.50 -24.80 -8.49
C ALA A 181 26.47 -23.61 -8.24
N ALA A 182 26.18 -22.69 -7.28
CA ALA A 182 26.44 -22.70 -5.81
C ALA A 182 27.94 -22.43 -5.48
N ASP A 183 28.39 -21.64 -4.49
CA ASP A 183 27.88 -21.23 -3.18
C ASP A 183 28.78 -20.11 -2.58
N SER A 184 28.32 -19.53 -1.46
CA SER A 184 29.07 -18.90 -0.34
C SER A 184 29.37 -17.39 -0.33
N THR A 185 28.79 -16.72 0.65
CA THR A 185 29.18 -15.40 1.18
C THR A 185 29.50 -15.53 2.68
N PRO A 186 30.52 -14.82 3.21
CA PRO A 186 30.67 -14.63 4.64
C PRO A 186 30.15 -13.27 5.11
N SER A 187 29.46 -13.35 6.24
CA SER A 187 29.02 -12.31 7.18
C SER A 187 30.13 -11.34 7.61
N ALA A 188 29.81 -10.05 7.70
CA ALA A 188 30.48 -9.12 8.61
C ALA A 188 29.55 -7.97 9.04
N SER A 189 29.56 -7.70 10.34
CA SER A 189 28.68 -6.79 11.09
C SER A 189 29.29 -5.39 11.32
N LEU A 190 28.43 -4.35 11.22
CA LEU A 190 28.36 -3.03 11.93
C LEU A 190 29.64 -2.15 12.07
N PRO A 191 29.54 -0.81 11.85
CA PRO A 191 28.81 0.08 12.76
C PRO A 191 27.90 1.14 12.10
N ALA A 192 26.96 1.61 12.91
CA ALA A 192 26.00 2.67 12.62
C ALA A 192 26.63 4.06 12.78
N ALA A 193 26.77 4.79 11.67
CA ALA A 193 26.95 6.24 11.64
C ALA A 193 26.10 6.80 10.50
N ALA A 194 25.57 8.00 10.68
CA ALA A 194 24.67 8.66 9.74
C ALA A 194 25.38 8.94 8.40
N THR A 195 25.29 8.01 7.46
CA THR A 195 25.82 8.21 6.11
C THR A 195 24.85 9.10 5.36
N SER A 196 25.21 10.36 5.13
CA SER A 196 24.59 11.17 4.10
C SER A 196 24.74 10.42 2.78
N ILE A 197 23.64 9.94 2.20
CA ILE A 197 23.64 9.28 0.90
C ILE A 197 24.12 10.31 -0.11
N ASN A 198 25.31 10.11 -0.67
CA ASN A 198 25.87 10.92 -1.73
C ASN A 198 26.31 10.02 -2.89
N THR A 199 26.66 10.61 -4.03
CA THR A 199 27.06 9.85 -5.22
C THR A 199 28.21 8.88 -4.92
N ALA A 200 29.18 9.24 -4.07
CA ALA A 200 30.28 8.36 -3.71
C ALA A 200 29.81 7.13 -2.92
N TYR A 201 28.94 7.32 -1.92
CA TYR A 201 28.34 6.22 -1.15
C TYR A 201 27.52 5.29 -2.03
N LEU A 202 26.70 5.85 -2.94
CA LEU A 202 25.92 5.06 -3.89
C LEU A 202 26.83 4.26 -4.83
N LEU A 203 27.84 4.89 -5.43
CA LEU A 203 28.77 4.20 -6.34
C LEU A 203 29.61 3.12 -5.63
N GLU A 204 29.93 3.30 -4.35
CA GLU A 204 30.67 2.32 -3.54
C GLU A 204 29.81 1.11 -3.12
N ASN A 205 28.51 1.31 -2.89
CA ASN A 205 27.62 0.31 -2.29
C ASN A 205 26.57 -0.27 -3.26
N LEU A 206 26.51 0.22 -4.50
CA LEU A 206 25.75 -0.40 -5.59
C LEU A 206 26.65 -1.35 -6.38
N ILE A 207 26.08 -2.32 -7.10
CA ILE A 207 26.79 -3.01 -8.19
C ILE A 207 27.37 -1.89 -9.07
N SER A 208 28.70 -1.84 -9.25
CA SER A 208 29.34 -0.63 -9.82
C SER A 208 28.61 -0.21 -11.09
N TYR A 209 28.23 1.06 -11.16
CA TYR A 209 27.47 1.62 -12.27
C TYR A 209 28.08 1.22 -13.63
N GLU A 210 29.42 1.17 -13.70
CA GLU A 210 30.19 0.67 -14.84
C GLU A 210 30.02 -0.84 -15.10
N LYS A 211 30.00 -1.69 -14.07
CA LYS A 211 29.77 -3.14 -14.21
C LYS A 211 28.36 -3.45 -14.73
N MET A 212 27.35 -2.65 -14.38
CA MET A 212 25.97 -2.92 -14.76
C MET A 212 25.65 -2.54 -16.21
N PHE A 213 26.22 -1.43 -16.69
CA PHE A 213 25.98 -0.97 -18.07
C PHE A 213 27.08 -1.37 -19.04
N GLY A 214 28.24 -1.84 -18.55
CA GLY A 214 29.41 -2.15 -19.37
C GLY A 214 30.05 -0.89 -19.99
N PRO A 215 31.17 -1.05 -20.73
CA PRO A 215 31.59 -0.04 -21.69
C PRO A 215 30.50 0.14 -22.75
N LEU A 216 30.22 1.37 -23.17
CA LEU A 216 29.30 1.65 -24.28
C LEU A 216 29.82 0.97 -25.56
N GLU A 217 29.30 -0.20 -25.92
CA GLU A 217 29.68 -0.90 -27.16
C GLU A 217 29.09 -0.22 -28.40
N THR A 218 27.99 0.52 -28.26
CA THR A 218 27.34 1.28 -29.34
C THR A 218 26.76 2.60 -28.84
N LEU A 219 26.95 3.65 -29.62
CA LEU A 219 26.30 4.95 -29.46
C LEU A 219 24.77 4.78 -29.58
N THR A 220 24.05 5.18 -28.52
CA THR A 220 22.77 5.91 -28.61
C THR A 220 21.71 5.37 -29.60
N GLU A 221 21.42 4.08 -29.62
CA GLU A 221 20.12 3.63 -30.16
C GLU A 221 19.08 3.72 -29.05
N VAL A 222 18.15 4.66 -29.20
CA VAL A 222 16.97 4.75 -28.33
C VAL A 222 16.13 3.49 -28.56
N PRO A 223 15.85 2.67 -27.55
CA PRO A 223 15.00 1.50 -27.74
C PRO A 223 13.63 1.93 -28.28
N GLU A 224 13.11 1.23 -29.29
CA GLU A 224 11.79 1.54 -29.88
C GLU A 224 10.63 1.20 -28.93
N ASP A 225 10.89 0.32 -27.95
CA ASP A 225 9.94 -0.28 -27.01
C ASP A 225 9.88 0.44 -25.65
N ILE A 226 10.01 1.76 -25.68
CA ILE A 226 9.93 2.63 -24.50
C ILE A 226 8.47 2.99 -24.14
N PRO A 227 8.17 3.18 -22.84
CA PRO A 227 6.89 3.71 -22.40
C PRO A 227 6.61 5.07 -23.04
N ARG A 228 5.33 5.42 -23.12
CA ARG A 228 4.92 6.72 -23.60
C ARG A 228 5.45 7.82 -22.67
N LEU A 229 5.89 8.93 -23.28
CA LEU A 229 6.32 10.10 -22.52
C LEU A 229 5.10 10.74 -21.84
N GLN A 230 5.06 10.67 -20.51
CA GLN A 230 4.12 11.43 -19.71
C GLN A 230 4.52 12.92 -19.75
N SER A 231 3.56 13.80 -19.93
CA SER A 231 3.75 15.26 -19.83
C SER A 231 3.47 15.74 -18.40
N SER A 232 3.98 16.92 -18.05
CA SER A 232 3.58 17.61 -16.82
C SER A 232 2.07 17.82 -16.80
N LEU A 233 1.42 17.45 -15.69
CA LEU A 233 0.00 17.69 -15.44
C LEU A 233 -0.22 18.97 -14.62
N LEU A 234 0.87 19.63 -14.23
CA LEU A 234 0.88 20.77 -13.33
C LEU A 234 1.51 21.97 -14.02
N SER A 235 0.95 23.15 -13.76
CA SER A 235 1.61 24.43 -14.00
C SER A 235 1.93 25.04 -12.65
N LEU A 236 3.22 25.33 -12.43
CA LEU A 236 3.70 25.94 -11.20
C LEU A 236 4.11 27.38 -11.43
N ARG A 237 3.75 28.24 -10.49
CA ARG A 237 4.21 29.62 -10.42
C ARG A 237 4.82 29.89 -9.05
N PHE A 238 6.04 30.40 -9.02
CA PHE A 238 6.65 30.93 -7.81
C PHE A 238 5.99 32.28 -7.45
N LEU A 239 5.58 32.42 -6.19
CA LEU A 239 5.01 33.67 -5.68
C LEU A 239 6.11 34.67 -5.34
N THR A 240 5.83 35.96 -5.51
CA THR A 240 6.72 37.05 -5.09
C THR A 240 6.65 37.26 -3.56
N GLU A 241 7.59 38.01 -2.98
CA GLU A 241 7.53 38.37 -1.55
C GLU A 241 6.25 39.13 -1.18
N GLU A 242 5.76 39.98 -2.08
CA GLU A 242 4.53 40.77 -1.88
C GLU A 242 3.30 39.85 -1.84
N GLU A 243 3.19 38.91 -2.78
CA GLU A 243 2.12 37.91 -2.80
C GLU A 243 2.18 36.95 -1.61
N ARG A 244 3.40 36.63 -1.13
CA ARG A 244 3.59 35.83 0.08
C ARG A 244 3.00 36.54 1.30
N GLN A 245 3.23 37.84 1.46
CA GLN A 245 2.76 38.62 2.62
C GLN A 245 1.24 38.80 2.63
N GLU A 246 0.59 38.95 1.47
CA GLU A 246 -0.87 39.06 1.35
C GLU A 246 -1.62 37.76 1.71
N GLN A 247 -0.96 36.61 1.57
CA GLN A 247 -1.55 35.29 1.87
C GLN A 247 -1.42 34.87 3.34
N ILE A 248 -0.70 35.63 4.19
CA ILE A 248 -0.56 35.39 5.65
C ILE A 248 -1.80 35.94 6.40
N ALA A 249 -2.99 35.82 5.83
CA ALA A 249 -4.20 35.95 6.61
C ALA A 249 -4.37 34.66 7.42
N PRO A 250 -4.42 34.71 8.77
CA PRO A 250 -4.60 33.50 9.56
C PRO A 250 -5.89 32.81 9.12
N PRO A 251 -5.89 31.47 8.97
CA PRO A 251 -7.13 30.76 8.71
C PRO A 251 -8.11 31.12 9.82
N THR A 252 -9.30 31.60 9.44
CA THR A 252 -10.41 31.76 10.38
C THR A 252 -10.65 30.43 11.07
N ALA A 253 -10.47 30.39 12.39
CA ALA A 253 -10.82 29.25 13.23
C ALA A 253 -12.32 28.97 13.03
N GLY A 254 -12.64 27.92 12.30
CA GLY A 254 -14.00 27.66 11.84
C GLY A 254 -14.08 26.40 11.01
N ASP A 255 -13.88 25.26 11.66
CA ASP A 255 -14.81 24.11 11.63
C ASP A 255 -14.22 23.03 12.54
N GLU A 256 -15.06 22.44 13.40
CA GLU A 256 -14.79 21.15 14.04
C GLU A 256 -14.69 20.08 12.94
N SER A 257 -13.60 20.09 12.19
CA SER A 257 -13.39 19.19 11.08
C SER A 257 -13.07 17.79 11.61
N GLU A 258 -13.87 16.82 11.17
CA GLU A 258 -13.74 15.43 11.55
C GLU A 258 -12.32 14.90 11.27
N ILE A 259 -11.73 14.20 12.25
CA ILE A 259 -10.38 13.64 12.13
C ILE A 259 -10.35 12.64 10.97
N SER A 260 -9.38 12.82 10.07
CA SER A 260 -9.25 12.00 8.87
C SER A 260 -7.81 11.97 8.37
N SER A 261 -7.53 11.19 7.32
CA SER A 261 -6.22 11.18 6.67
C SER A 261 -5.79 12.53 6.07
N THR A 262 -6.75 13.41 5.79
CA THR A 262 -6.52 14.79 5.32
C THR A 262 -6.44 15.81 6.44
N ASN A 263 -6.94 15.47 7.63
CA ASN A 263 -6.94 16.32 8.83
C ASN A 263 -6.63 15.46 10.07
N PRO A 264 -5.36 15.05 10.26
CA PRO A 264 -4.99 14.17 11.36
C PRO A 264 -4.97 14.93 12.69
N PHE A 265 -5.24 14.21 13.78
CA PHE A 265 -5.08 14.71 15.13
C PHE A 265 -3.62 14.61 15.59
N MET A 266 -3.09 15.70 16.15
CA MET A 266 -1.73 15.73 16.70
C MET A 266 -1.72 15.14 18.11
N ALA A 267 -1.50 13.83 18.21
CA ALA A 267 -1.46 13.08 19.46
C ALA A 267 -0.09 13.15 20.15
N SER A 268 -0.10 13.18 21.48
CA SER A 268 1.13 13.16 22.29
C SER A 268 1.58 11.72 22.51
N VAL A 269 2.88 11.46 22.35
CA VAL A 269 3.50 10.18 22.72
C VAL A 269 4.10 10.34 24.11
N PHE A 270 3.66 9.51 25.05
CA PHE A 270 4.11 9.59 26.45
C PHE A 270 4.94 8.37 26.88
N GLY A 271 4.94 7.29 26.08
CA GLY A 271 5.74 6.10 26.32
C GLY A 271 6.33 5.53 25.02
N ALA A 272 7.59 5.09 25.09
CA ALA A 272 8.25 4.37 24.02
C ALA A 272 9.18 3.28 24.60
N GLU A 273 8.96 2.03 24.23
CA GLU A 273 9.67 0.88 24.82
C GLU A 273 10.03 -0.16 23.77
N TYR A 274 11.29 -0.62 23.76
CA TYR A 274 11.67 -1.77 22.95
C TYR A 274 11.14 -3.06 23.59
N LEU A 275 10.34 -3.80 22.85
CA LEU A 275 9.82 -5.12 23.26
C LEU A 275 10.78 -6.27 22.95
N THR A 276 11.94 -5.98 22.35
CA THR A 276 12.97 -6.96 22.04
C THR A 276 14.26 -6.67 22.78
N ALA A 277 15.07 -7.71 23.00
CA ALA A 277 16.35 -7.61 23.65
C ALA A 277 17.30 -6.67 22.89
N GLN A 278 18.23 -6.04 23.60
CA GLN A 278 19.19 -5.09 23.02
C GLN A 278 20.05 -5.72 21.92
N HIS A 279 20.31 -7.02 21.96
CA HIS A 279 21.07 -7.75 20.94
C HIS A 279 20.21 -8.42 19.86
N ALA A 280 18.88 -8.35 19.97
CA ALA A 280 17.99 -8.94 18.96
C ALA A 280 18.20 -8.30 17.58
N GLU A 281 18.27 -9.12 16.53
CA GLU A 281 18.50 -8.69 15.15
C GLU A 281 17.35 -7.78 14.64
N ARG A 282 16.11 -8.07 15.03
CA ARG A 282 14.94 -7.24 14.75
C ARG A 282 14.53 -6.46 16.00
N LYS A 283 14.31 -5.16 15.83
CA LYS A 283 13.79 -4.29 16.90
C LYS A 283 12.29 -4.11 16.75
N VAL A 284 11.54 -4.26 17.83
CA VAL A 284 10.12 -3.91 17.89
C VAL A 284 9.94 -2.83 18.94
N LEU A 285 9.36 -1.70 18.54
CA LEU A 285 9.09 -0.58 19.43
C LEU A 285 7.58 -0.53 19.71
N ARG A 286 7.20 -0.44 20.99
CA ARG A 286 5.86 -0.06 21.44
C ARG A 286 5.83 1.45 21.67
N LEU A 287 4.77 2.10 21.20
CA LEU A 287 4.45 3.48 21.53
C LEU A 287 3.14 3.52 22.32
N ASP A 288 3.12 4.35 23.35
CA ASP A 288 1.92 4.65 24.15
C ASP A 288 1.52 6.10 23.86
N ILE A 289 0.28 6.29 23.40
CA ILE A 289 -0.21 7.50 22.71
C ILE A 289 -1.46 8.03 23.42
N ASP A 290 -1.44 9.32 23.75
CA ASP A 290 -2.57 10.06 24.32
C ASP A 290 -3.44 10.64 23.20
N VAL A 291 -4.70 10.22 23.18
CA VAL A 291 -5.74 10.65 22.23
C VAL A 291 -6.82 11.50 22.89
N SER A 292 -6.58 12.00 24.11
CA SER A 292 -7.49 12.90 24.82
C SER A 292 -7.82 14.14 23.97
N GLY A 293 -9.10 14.52 23.95
CA GLY A 293 -9.57 15.68 23.18
C GLY A 293 -9.68 15.45 21.66
N SER A 294 -9.31 14.28 21.15
CA SER A 294 -9.49 13.94 19.73
C SER A 294 -10.93 13.57 19.37
N GLY A 295 -11.69 12.99 20.31
CA GLY A 295 -12.99 12.36 20.00
C GLY A 295 -12.86 11.01 19.28
N ILE A 296 -11.66 10.46 19.16
CA ILE A 296 -11.43 9.09 18.68
C ILE A 296 -12.10 8.10 19.64
N ASN A 297 -13.00 7.28 19.10
CA ASN A 297 -13.61 6.15 19.80
C ASN A 297 -13.22 4.89 19.02
N TYR A 298 -12.34 4.07 19.60
CA TYR A 298 -11.83 2.86 18.96
C TYR A 298 -12.34 1.61 19.69
N VAL A 299 -12.33 0.49 18.98
CA VAL A 299 -12.61 -0.84 19.56
C VAL A 299 -11.40 -1.77 19.36
N PRO A 300 -11.24 -2.83 20.17
CA PRO A 300 -10.16 -3.80 19.96
C PRO A 300 -10.18 -4.33 18.52
N GLY A 301 -9.01 -4.25 17.86
CA GLY A 301 -8.83 -4.67 16.47
C GLY A 301 -8.86 -3.55 15.44
N ASP A 302 -9.18 -2.32 15.86
CA ASP A 302 -8.93 -1.13 15.05
C ASP A 302 -7.43 -0.85 14.91
N SER A 303 -7.10 0.00 13.93
CA SER A 303 -5.75 0.50 13.69
C SER A 303 -5.72 2.03 13.70
N ILE A 304 -4.55 2.62 13.88
CA ILE A 304 -4.33 4.04 13.60
C ILE A 304 -3.51 4.22 12.33
N GLY A 305 -3.81 5.25 11.55
CA GLY A 305 -2.95 5.73 10.48
C GLY A 305 -2.05 6.86 10.97
N ILE A 306 -0.75 6.77 10.75
CA ILE A 306 0.24 7.78 11.11
C ILE A 306 0.78 8.46 9.84
N LYS A 307 0.73 9.80 9.79
CA LYS A 307 1.36 10.57 8.69
C LYS A 307 2.80 10.93 9.06
N CYS A 308 3.76 10.14 8.60
CA CYS A 308 5.17 10.47 8.75
C CYS A 308 5.62 11.44 7.64
N PRO A 309 6.48 12.44 7.93
CA PRO A 309 7.17 13.24 6.93
C PRO A 309 8.34 12.46 6.29
N ASN A 310 8.77 12.87 5.09
CA ASN A 310 10.06 12.46 4.53
C ASN A 310 11.21 12.95 5.41
N ARG A 311 12.38 12.32 5.29
CA ARG A 311 13.57 12.74 6.03
C ARG A 311 14.08 14.05 5.45
N THR A 312 14.37 15.02 6.33
CA THR A 312 14.93 16.32 5.95
C THR A 312 16.19 16.16 5.10
N GLU A 313 17.02 15.17 5.44
CA GLU A 313 18.25 14.81 4.72
C GLU A 313 17.99 14.49 3.24
N ASP A 314 16.95 13.71 2.94
CA ASP A 314 16.61 13.31 1.56
C ASP A 314 15.97 14.46 0.78
N VAL A 315 15.17 15.29 1.47
CA VAL A 315 14.56 16.49 0.88
C VAL A 315 15.61 17.52 0.53
N ASP A 316 16.58 17.77 1.42
CA ASP A 316 17.69 18.69 1.18
C ASP A 316 18.55 18.21 0.01
N ALA A 317 18.83 16.91 -0.06
CA ALA A 317 19.56 16.31 -1.17
C ALA A 317 18.80 16.47 -2.51
N LEU A 318 17.48 16.25 -2.51
CA LEU A 318 16.65 16.46 -3.70
C LEU A 318 16.63 17.93 -4.14
N LEU A 319 16.43 18.87 -3.20
CA LEU A 319 16.45 20.30 -3.48
C LEU A 319 17.80 20.74 -4.06
N ALA A 320 18.90 20.22 -3.53
CA ALA A 320 20.25 20.46 -4.05
C ALA A 320 20.43 19.92 -5.47
N CYS A 321 19.92 18.71 -5.78
CA CYS A 321 19.93 18.17 -7.14
C CYS A 321 19.18 19.05 -8.14
N LEU A 322 18.05 19.64 -7.72
CA LEU A 322 17.20 20.51 -8.55
C LEU A 322 17.73 21.95 -8.64
N GLY A 323 18.56 22.38 -7.69
CA GLY A 323 19.01 23.77 -7.61
C GLY A 323 17.89 24.74 -7.20
N ILE A 324 16.93 24.28 -6.39
CA ILE A 324 15.76 25.05 -5.96
C ILE A 324 15.87 25.38 -4.47
N ASN A 325 15.48 26.59 -4.08
CA ASN A 325 15.38 26.94 -2.67
C ASN A 325 14.05 26.41 -2.10
N GLY A 326 14.12 25.53 -1.11
CA GLY A 326 12.95 24.90 -0.50
C GLY A 326 11.96 25.87 0.15
N ASP A 327 12.41 27.06 0.55
CA ASP A 327 11.57 28.07 1.20
C ASP A 327 10.74 28.90 0.20
N GLU A 328 10.99 28.73 -1.10
CA GLU A 328 10.17 29.37 -2.12
C GLU A 328 8.74 28.83 -2.11
N VAL A 329 7.78 29.74 -2.25
CA VAL A 329 6.35 29.40 -2.25
C VAL A 329 5.87 29.24 -3.68
N ILE A 330 5.21 28.11 -3.95
CA ILE A 330 4.62 27.80 -5.24
C ILE A 330 3.10 27.82 -5.17
N SER A 331 2.48 28.32 -6.23
CA SER A 331 1.08 28.09 -6.55
C SER A 331 1.00 27.07 -7.68
N ALA A 332 0.34 25.95 -7.43
CA ALA A 332 0.09 24.90 -8.41
C ALA A 332 -1.33 25.02 -8.97
N GLU A 333 -1.43 24.92 -10.30
CA GLU A 333 -2.67 24.80 -11.05
C GLU A 333 -2.59 23.58 -11.97
N PRO A 334 -3.71 22.86 -12.19
CA PRO A 334 -3.73 21.79 -13.19
C PRO A 334 -3.53 22.37 -14.59
N VAL A 335 -2.75 21.69 -15.43
CA VAL A 335 -2.73 22.00 -16.86
C VAL A 335 -4.11 21.65 -17.42
N ALA A 336 -4.83 22.64 -17.94
CA ALA A 336 -6.15 22.42 -18.51
C ALA A 336 -6.05 21.40 -19.66
N ALA A 337 -6.97 20.44 -19.69
CA ALA A 337 -7.15 19.58 -20.86
C ALA A 337 -7.31 20.47 -22.10
N THR A 338 -6.78 20.01 -23.23
CA THR A 338 -6.73 20.66 -24.56
C THR A 338 -8.06 21.24 -25.08
N ASN A 339 -9.16 21.04 -24.36
CA ASN A 339 -10.52 21.45 -24.71
C ASN A 339 -11.00 22.74 -24.02
N GLY A 340 -10.11 23.48 -23.32
CA GLY A 340 -10.45 24.78 -22.70
C GLY A 340 -11.40 24.70 -21.49
N ARG A 341 -11.69 23.50 -20.99
CA ARG A 341 -12.40 23.31 -19.71
C ARG A 341 -11.39 23.31 -18.57
N VAL A 342 -11.50 24.29 -17.67
CA VAL A 342 -10.71 24.34 -16.43
C VAL A 342 -11.02 23.08 -15.61
N ALA A 343 -10.03 22.20 -15.43
CA ALA A 343 -10.15 21.08 -14.51
C ALA A 343 -10.41 21.65 -13.10
N LYS A 344 -11.51 21.25 -12.45
CA LYS A 344 -11.78 21.68 -11.08
C LYS A 344 -10.68 21.11 -10.18
N LYS A 345 -10.11 21.91 -9.27
CA LYS A 345 -9.08 21.55 -8.24
C LYS A 345 -9.29 20.22 -7.48
N LYS A 346 -10.51 19.63 -7.52
CA LYS A 346 -10.85 18.34 -6.87
C LYS A 346 -10.68 17.11 -7.77
N ASN A 347 -10.36 17.30 -9.06
CA ASN A 347 -10.19 16.23 -10.07
C ASN A 347 -8.79 16.29 -10.71
N THR A 348 -7.77 16.66 -9.93
CA THR A 348 -6.44 17.02 -10.45
C THR A 348 -5.36 16.28 -9.67
N SER A 349 -4.24 15.95 -10.33
CA SER A 349 -3.00 15.36 -9.77
C SER A 349 -2.31 16.19 -8.67
N ILE A 350 -2.94 17.28 -8.19
CA ILE A 350 -2.44 18.09 -7.09
C ILE A 350 -2.88 17.44 -5.78
N HIS A 351 -1.97 16.71 -5.15
CA HIS A 351 -2.20 16.02 -3.88
C HIS A 351 -1.69 16.81 -2.66
N PHE A 352 -1.37 18.10 -2.83
CA PHE A 352 -0.80 18.98 -1.81
C PHE A 352 -1.54 20.33 -1.73
N PRO A 353 -1.52 21.02 -0.58
CA PRO A 353 -2.05 22.37 -0.45
C PRO A 353 -1.39 23.31 -1.45
N SER A 354 -2.16 24.23 -2.04
CA SER A 354 -1.63 25.23 -2.97
C SER A 354 -2.33 26.55 -2.66
N PRO A 355 -1.58 27.61 -2.28
CA PRO A 355 -0.11 27.71 -2.30
C PRO A 355 0.59 27.08 -1.07
N CYS A 356 1.85 26.65 -1.24
CA CYS A 356 2.72 26.13 -0.17
C CYS A 356 4.21 26.25 -0.54
N SER A 357 5.12 26.04 0.41
CA SER A 357 6.56 26.00 0.10
C SER A 357 6.96 24.70 -0.59
N VAL A 358 7.98 24.76 -1.46
CA VAL A 358 8.51 23.56 -2.14
C VAL A 358 8.96 22.51 -1.12
N ARG A 359 9.56 22.95 -0.01
CA ARG A 359 9.98 22.07 1.09
C ARG A 359 8.78 21.38 1.76
N ASP A 360 7.66 22.07 1.94
CA ASP A 360 6.45 21.44 2.52
C ASP A 360 5.92 20.32 1.61
N VAL A 361 5.88 20.55 0.30
CA VAL A 361 5.52 19.52 -0.70
C VAL A 361 6.35 18.27 -0.51
N PHE A 362 7.69 18.40 -0.57
CA PHE A 362 8.60 17.27 -0.47
C PHE A 362 8.68 16.65 0.92
N LEU A 363 8.36 17.36 2.00
CA LEU A 363 8.34 16.78 3.33
C LEU A 363 7.07 15.99 3.62
N HIS A 364 5.90 16.47 3.19
CA HIS A 364 4.64 16.00 3.76
C HIS A 364 3.67 15.37 2.76
N HIS A 365 3.83 15.63 1.46
CA HIS A 365 2.76 15.37 0.50
C HIS A 365 3.14 14.41 -0.63
N VAL A 366 4.42 14.27 -0.97
CA VAL A 366 4.88 13.38 -2.06
C VAL A 366 5.88 12.33 -1.57
N ASP A 367 5.83 11.14 -2.14
CA ASP A 367 6.76 10.06 -1.85
C ASP A 367 8.00 10.18 -2.74
N ILE A 368 9.15 10.44 -2.10
CA ILE A 368 10.46 10.54 -2.78
C ILE A 368 11.35 9.31 -2.56
N LEU A 369 10.87 8.29 -1.85
CA LEU A 369 11.64 7.13 -1.42
C LEU A 369 11.20 5.82 -2.09
N SER A 370 10.00 5.79 -2.65
CA SER A 370 9.55 4.68 -3.48
C SER A 370 10.33 4.61 -4.80
N SER A 371 10.49 3.39 -5.32
CA SER A 371 11.17 3.18 -6.59
C SER A 371 10.37 3.78 -7.75
N PRO A 372 11.01 4.60 -8.60
CA PRO A 372 10.32 5.26 -9.71
C PRO A 372 9.96 4.24 -10.78
N LYS A 373 8.69 4.26 -11.22
CA LYS A 373 8.18 3.40 -12.30
C LYS A 373 8.89 3.69 -13.63
N LYS A 374 8.87 2.73 -14.57
CA LYS A 374 9.48 2.90 -15.90
C LYS A 374 9.01 4.17 -16.63
N ALA A 375 7.75 4.54 -16.53
CA ALA A 375 7.21 5.78 -17.11
C ALA A 375 7.87 7.04 -16.51
N ALA A 376 8.11 7.07 -15.20
CA ALA A 376 8.82 8.18 -14.55
C ALA A 376 10.29 8.23 -14.99
N VAL A 377 10.96 7.08 -15.06
CA VAL A 377 12.34 7.00 -15.58
C VAL A 377 12.42 7.53 -17.01
N ARG A 378 11.46 7.16 -17.87
CA ARG A 378 11.34 7.62 -19.25
C ARG A 378 11.18 9.14 -19.35
N ALA A 379 10.35 9.72 -18.49
CA ALA A 379 10.11 11.16 -18.45
C ALA A 379 11.36 11.92 -17.97
N LEU A 380 12.00 11.46 -16.89
CA LEU A 380 13.25 12.02 -16.38
C LEU A 380 14.37 12.00 -17.42
N ALA A 381 14.47 10.94 -18.24
CA ALA A 381 15.47 10.84 -19.31
C ALA A 381 15.42 12.01 -20.31
N THR A 382 14.25 12.67 -20.47
CA THR A 382 14.13 13.83 -21.37
C THR A 382 14.91 15.05 -20.91
N TYR A 383 15.24 15.10 -19.61
CA TYR A 383 15.93 16.20 -18.95
C TYR A 383 17.42 15.92 -18.72
N CYS A 384 17.95 14.81 -19.23
CA CYS A 384 19.38 14.53 -19.25
C CYS A 384 20.06 15.30 -20.38
N SER A 385 20.99 16.19 -20.04
CA SER A 385 21.81 16.89 -21.03
C SER A 385 22.97 16.04 -21.56
N ASP A 386 23.38 15.02 -20.83
CA ASP A 386 24.40 14.05 -21.24
C ASP A 386 23.75 12.90 -22.01
N GLU A 387 24.24 12.63 -23.22
CA GLU A 387 23.62 11.67 -24.14
C GLU A 387 23.74 10.22 -23.65
N GLU A 388 24.85 9.88 -22.96
CA GLU A 388 25.09 8.56 -22.39
C GLU A 388 24.14 8.29 -21.22
N GLN A 389 24.02 9.25 -20.29
CA GLN A 389 23.05 9.19 -19.18
C GLN A 389 21.62 9.10 -19.69
N ARG A 390 21.27 9.88 -20.72
CA ARG A 390 19.97 9.81 -21.39
C ARG A 390 19.72 8.41 -21.95
N ALA A 391 20.65 7.87 -22.73
CA ALA A 391 20.51 6.55 -23.34
C ALA A 391 20.31 5.44 -22.29
N ARG A 392 21.06 5.48 -21.19
CA ARG A 392 20.91 4.53 -20.07
C ARG A 392 19.54 4.61 -19.40
N MET A 393 19.03 5.81 -19.13
CA MET A 393 17.69 5.97 -18.56
C MET A 393 16.59 5.51 -19.54
N LEU A 394 16.77 5.73 -20.85
CA LEU A 394 15.86 5.21 -21.86
C LEU A 394 15.86 3.68 -21.91
N LEU A 395 17.03 3.05 -21.86
CA LEU A 395 17.17 1.61 -21.74
C LEU A 395 16.46 1.07 -20.49
N LEU A 396 16.72 1.66 -19.32
CA LEU A 396 16.04 1.28 -18.07
C LEU A 396 14.52 1.41 -18.15
N SER A 397 14.00 2.34 -18.95
CA SER A 397 12.56 2.48 -19.12
C SER A 397 11.95 1.48 -20.09
N SER A 398 12.73 0.88 -21.00
CA SER A 398 12.20 0.07 -22.10
C SER A 398 11.86 -1.38 -21.71
N LYS A 399 11.12 -2.10 -22.55
CA LYS A 399 10.86 -3.54 -22.33
C LYS A 399 12.14 -4.36 -22.46
N THR A 400 13.00 -4.05 -23.43
CA THR A 400 14.29 -4.68 -23.65
C THR A 400 15.23 -4.49 -22.46
N GLY A 401 15.10 -3.37 -21.73
CA GLY A 401 15.85 -3.13 -20.49
C GLY A 401 15.18 -3.64 -19.21
N ALA A 402 14.12 -4.45 -19.26
CA ALA A 402 13.36 -4.86 -18.07
C ALA A 402 14.22 -5.56 -17.00
N GLU A 403 15.12 -6.46 -17.40
CA GLU A 403 16.04 -7.11 -16.45
C GLU A 403 17.03 -6.12 -15.83
N LYS A 404 17.52 -5.15 -16.63
CA LYS A 404 18.40 -4.09 -16.11
C LYS A 404 17.64 -3.17 -15.15
N TYR A 405 16.40 -2.81 -15.46
CA TYR A 405 15.52 -2.06 -14.55
C TYR A 405 15.32 -2.80 -13.23
N LYS A 406 15.02 -4.10 -13.30
CA LYS A 406 14.83 -4.93 -12.12
C LYS A 406 16.09 -4.98 -11.25
N ALA A 407 17.24 -5.31 -11.83
CA ALA A 407 18.51 -5.39 -11.10
C ALA A 407 19.02 -4.03 -10.58
N PHE A 408 18.79 -2.96 -11.34
CA PHE A 408 19.27 -1.62 -10.98
C PHE A 408 18.35 -0.91 -10.00
N ILE A 409 17.06 -0.84 -10.31
CA ILE A 409 16.11 0.02 -9.60
C ILE A 409 15.34 -0.81 -8.57
N THR A 410 14.71 -1.91 -8.97
CA THR A 410 13.81 -2.68 -8.10
C THR A 410 14.57 -3.40 -6.98
N GLU A 411 15.55 -4.23 -7.32
CA GLU A 411 16.27 -5.07 -6.35
C GLU A 411 17.20 -4.27 -5.42
N GLN A 412 17.67 -3.10 -5.87
CA GLN A 412 18.48 -2.18 -5.06
C GLN A 412 17.65 -1.04 -4.43
N HIS A 413 16.32 -1.08 -4.62
CA HIS A 413 15.37 -0.12 -4.08
C HIS A 413 15.78 1.34 -4.34
N LEU A 414 16.30 1.64 -5.54
CA LEU A 414 16.68 3.01 -5.89
C LEU A 414 15.44 3.89 -5.94
N ASN A 415 15.56 5.09 -5.39
CA ASN A 415 14.51 6.11 -5.42
C ASN A 415 14.87 7.26 -6.38
N VAL A 416 13.98 8.25 -6.51
CA VAL A 416 14.20 9.39 -7.42
C VAL A 416 15.45 10.22 -7.05
N VAL A 417 15.73 10.36 -5.74
CA VAL A 417 16.89 11.11 -5.25
C VAL A 417 18.16 10.37 -5.64
N ASP A 418 18.20 9.05 -5.46
CA ASP A 418 19.33 8.21 -5.90
C ASP A 418 19.56 8.33 -7.41
N LEU A 419 18.49 8.30 -8.22
CA LEU A 419 18.61 8.47 -9.68
C LEU A 419 19.19 9.83 -10.05
N LEU A 420 18.74 10.93 -9.45
CA LEU A 420 19.27 12.26 -9.77
C LEU A 420 20.74 12.43 -9.32
N HIS A 421 21.20 11.69 -8.32
CA HIS A 421 22.62 11.64 -7.94
C HIS A 421 23.47 10.81 -8.92
N LEU A 422 22.92 9.71 -9.44
CA LEU A 422 23.59 8.80 -10.39
C LEU A 422 23.57 9.34 -11.82
N PHE A 423 22.57 10.15 -12.17
CA PHE A 423 22.40 10.81 -13.46
C PHE A 423 22.40 12.34 -13.28
N PRO A 424 23.53 12.96 -12.91
CA PRO A 424 23.59 14.38 -12.52
C PRO A 424 23.24 15.36 -13.66
N SER A 425 23.27 14.91 -14.91
CA SER A 425 22.82 15.70 -16.06
C SER A 425 21.29 15.82 -16.16
N CYS A 426 20.55 14.98 -15.44
CA CYS A 426 19.10 15.01 -15.36
C CYS A 426 18.65 16.20 -14.51
N LYS A 427 18.08 17.23 -15.14
CA LYS A 427 17.56 18.44 -14.48
C LYS A 427 16.07 18.65 -14.79
N PRO A 428 15.17 17.82 -14.21
CA PRO A 428 13.75 17.95 -14.47
C PRO A 428 13.20 19.26 -13.87
N PRO A 429 12.25 19.93 -14.55
CA PRO A 429 11.53 21.04 -13.96
C PRO A 429 10.61 20.54 -12.84
N LEU A 430 10.36 21.40 -11.85
CA LEU A 430 9.66 21.04 -10.61
C LEU A 430 8.24 20.52 -10.87
N ASP A 431 7.51 21.13 -11.80
CA ASP A 431 6.14 20.79 -12.14
C ASP A 431 6.02 19.36 -12.69
N HIS A 432 6.93 18.98 -13.58
CA HIS A 432 6.94 17.64 -14.13
C HIS A 432 7.42 16.64 -13.08
N LEU A 433 8.44 16.97 -12.28
CA LEU A 433 8.84 16.08 -11.18
C LEU A 433 7.68 15.80 -10.22
N LEU A 434 6.96 16.83 -9.76
CA LEU A 434 5.81 16.67 -8.88
C LEU A 434 4.66 15.87 -9.52
N THR A 435 4.53 15.91 -10.84
CA THR A 435 3.59 15.06 -11.59
C THR A 435 3.98 13.58 -11.55
N LEU A 436 5.29 13.28 -11.53
CA LEU A 436 5.82 11.92 -11.55
C LEU A 436 5.87 11.26 -10.17
N LEU A 437 5.92 12.06 -9.10
CA LEU A 437 6.03 11.56 -7.74
C LEU A 437 4.66 11.09 -7.21
N PRO A 438 4.57 9.88 -6.62
CA PRO A 438 3.36 9.44 -5.96
C PRO A 438 3.02 10.32 -4.75
N GLN A 439 1.76 10.28 -4.33
CA GLN A 439 1.35 10.88 -3.06
C GLN A 439 1.95 10.11 -1.87
N GLN A 440 2.35 10.84 -0.83
CA GLN A 440 2.81 10.25 0.41
C GLN A 440 1.65 9.65 1.22
N MET A 441 1.68 8.33 1.40
CA MET A 441 0.64 7.61 2.12
C MET A 441 0.91 7.51 3.64
N PRO A 442 -0.12 7.51 4.50
CA PRO A 442 0.03 7.17 5.91
C PRO A 442 0.43 5.69 6.10
N ARG A 443 1.03 5.38 7.26
CA ARG A 443 1.36 3.99 7.65
C ARG A 443 0.44 3.55 8.78
N TYR A 444 -0.11 2.34 8.67
CA TYR A 444 -1.11 1.83 9.59
C TYR A 444 -0.49 0.88 10.63
N TYR A 445 -0.98 0.95 11.85
CA TYR A 445 -0.53 0.12 12.96
C TYR A 445 -1.72 -0.34 13.79
N SER A 446 -1.84 -1.66 14.02
CA SER A 446 -2.90 -2.26 14.82
C SER A 446 -2.79 -1.86 16.29
N ILE A 447 -3.90 -1.46 16.89
CA ILE A 447 -3.96 -1.03 18.30
C ILE A 447 -3.81 -2.27 19.20
N ALA A 448 -2.91 -2.18 20.18
CA ALA A 448 -2.53 -3.28 21.06
C ALA A 448 -3.18 -3.23 22.46
N THR A 449 -4.08 -2.27 22.69
CA THR A 449 -4.75 -2.05 23.98
C THR A 449 -6.26 -2.04 23.85
N SER A 450 -6.95 -2.23 24.97
CA SER A 450 -8.40 -2.11 25.08
C SER A 450 -8.80 -0.71 25.55
N PRO A 451 -9.85 -0.10 24.96
CA PRO A 451 -10.39 1.17 25.43
C PRO A 451 -10.99 1.08 26.85
N LEU A 452 -11.23 -0.14 27.37
CA LEU A 452 -11.73 -0.35 28.73
C LEU A 452 -10.67 -0.06 29.82
N VAL A 453 -9.37 -0.06 29.47
CA VAL A 453 -8.33 0.36 30.40
C VAL A 453 -8.39 1.87 30.58
N ASN A 454 -8.30 2.58 29.45
CA ASN A 454 -8.42 4.01 29.37
C ASN A 454 -8.83 4.37 27.93
N PRO A 455 -10.02 4.94 27.70
CA PRO A 455 -10.50 5.23 26.36
C PRO A 455 -9.71 6.37 25.68
N THR A 456 -8.94 7.15 26.43
CA THR A 456 -8.12 8.24 25.90
C THR A 456 -6.67 7.86 25.66
N MET A 457 -6.30 6.58 25.85
CA MET A 457 -4.93 6.09 25.66
C MET A 457 -4.94 4.83 24.81
N LEU A 458 -4.02 4.76 23.85
CA LEU A 458 -3.81 3.56 23.06
C LEU A 458 -2.33 3.24 22.88
N SER A 459 -2.02 1.98 22.60
CA SER A 459 -0.65 1.58 22.25
C SER A 459 -0.60 0.91 20.90
N VAL A 460 0.52 1.06 20.19
CA VAL A 460 0.84 0.32 18.96
C VAL A 460 2.23 -0.28 19.07
N ALA A 461 2.46 -1.41 18.40
CA ALA A 461 3.78 -2.04 18.34
C ALA A 461 4.18 -2.36 16.90
N PHE A 462 5.40 -2.02 16.52
CA PHE A 462 5.88 -2.20 15.15
C PHE A 462 7.35 -2.59 15.08
N THR A 463 7.68 -3.34 14.02
CA THR A 463 9.07 -3.69 13.71
C THR A 463 9.76 -2.47 13.10
N VAL A 464 10.93 -2.10 13.63
CA VAL A 464 11.79 -1.08 13.02
C VAL A 464 12.36 -1.67 11.72
N VAL A 465 12.02 -1.04 10.60
CA VAL A 465 12.36 -1.56 9.27
C VAL A 465 13.73 -1.04 8.86
N GLU A 466 14.69 -1.95 8.83
CA GLU A 466 16.01 -1.74 8.27
C GLU A 466 16.46 -3.03 7.57
N HIS A 467 16.96 -2.90 6.34
CA HIS A 467 17.47 -4.03 5.57
C HIS A 467 18.58 -3.59 4.64
N ALA A 468 19.47 -4.52 4.32
CA ALA A 468 20.51 -4.34 3.32
C ALA A 468 19.99 -4.87 1.97
N VAL A 469 20.23 -4.14 0.89
CA VAL A 469 19.84 -4.49 -0.48
C VAL A 469 21.06 -4.53 -1.40
N GLY A 470 20.99 -5.33 -2.46
CA GLY A 470 22.10 -5.55 -3.40
C GLY A 470 23.28 -6.35 -2.81
N GLU A 471 24.22 -6.72 -3.68
CA GLU A 471 25.39 -7.56 -3.31
C GLU A 471 26.31 -6.93 -2.26
N HIS A 472 26.39 -5.60 -2.23
CA HIS A 472 27.25 -4.84 -1.32
C HIS A 472 26.51 -4.30 -0.08
N GLY A 473 25.23 -4.61 0.07
CA GLY A 473 24.48 -4.38 1.31
C GLY A 473 24.08 -2.93 1.57
N LEU A 474 23.66 -2.20 0.54
CA LEU A 474 23.11 -0.84 0.65
C LEU A 474 22.00 -0.81 1.71
N ARG A 475 22.15 0.01 2.75
CA ARG A 475 21.21 0.01 3.88
C ARG A 475 19.99 0.87 3.57
N ARG A 476 18.82 0.27 3.60
CA ARG A 476 17.51 0.92 3.43
C ARG A 476 16.75 0.94 4.75
N ARG A 477 16.17 2.11 5.04
CA ARG A 477 15.43 2.40 6.26
C ARG A 477 13.99 2.74 5.92
N GLY A 478 13.04 2.02 6.53
CA GLY A 478 11.62 2.35 6.40
C GLY A 478 11.33 3.74 6.96
N LEU A 479 10.55 4.53 6.22
CA LEU A 479 10.34 5.94 6.51
C LEU A 479 9.71 6.17 7.90
N CYS A 480 8.47 5.68 8.09
CA CYS A 480 7.68 5.93 9.29
C CYS A 480 8.35 5.36 10.55
N THR A 481 8.82 4.10 10.50
CA THR A 481 9.34 3.41 11.68
C THR A 481 10.65 4.04 12.19
N ASN A 482 11.55 4.46 11.29
CA ASN A 482 12.77 5.15 11.69
C ASN A 482 12.52 6.61 12.11
N TRP A 483 11.54 7.29 11.49
CA TRP A 483 11.11 8.60 11.95
C TRP A 483 10.56 8.54 13.39
N LEU A 484 9.67 7.57 13.68
CA LEU A 484 9.12 7.35 15.02
C LEU A 484 10.22 7.05 16.04
N VAL A 485 11.19 6.17 15.72
CA VAL A 485 12.35 5.91 16.59
C VAL A 485 13.15 7.19 16.85
N LYS A 486 13.40 8.00 15.82
CA LYS A 486 14.16 9.26 15.93
C LYS A 486 13.47 10.25 16.87
N ILE A 487 12.18 10.49 16.69
CA ILE A 487 11.45 11.48 17.51
C ILE A 487 11.14 10.97 18.91
N CYS A 488 10.98 9.66 19.10
CA CYS A 488 10.70 9.05 20.40
C CYS A 488 11.97 8.71 21.19
N GLN A 489 13.17 8.92 20.64
CA GLN A 489 14.44 8.61 21.29
C GLN A 489 14.53 9.16 22.73
N PRO A 490 14.05 10.38 23.06
CA PRO A 490 14.09 10.88 24.43
C PRO A 490 13.19 10.11 25.41
N LEU A 491 12.18 9.39 24.91
CA LEU A 491 11.24 8.59 25.72
C LEU A 491 11.75 7.15 25.92
N ILE A 492 12.63 6.67 25.05
CA ILE A 492 13.18 5.31 25.12
C ILE A 492 14.16 5.21 26.31
N GLY A 493 13.86 4.33 27.26
CA GLY A 493 14.73 4.07 28.42
C GLY A 493 14.33 4.80 29.72
N GLY A 494 13.09 5.31 29.80
CA GLY A 494 12.53 5.80 31.07
C GLY A 494 13.01 7.19 31.50
N GLY A 495 13.42 8.04 30.54
CA GLY A 495 13.66 9.46 30.79
C GLY A 495 12.44 10.09 31.46
N THR A 496 12.65 11.00 32.42
CA THR A 496 11.56 11.70 33.10
C THR A 496 10.69 12.44 32.09
N VAL A 497 9.42 12.04 32.02
CA VAL A 497 8.36 12.52 31.10
C VAL A 497 8.13 14.03 31.13
N ALA A 498 8.70 14.75 32.11
CA ALA A 498 8.32 16.11 32.43
C ALA A 498 8.73 17.20 31.41
N ASP A 499 9.62 16.93 30.45
CA ASP A 499 10.18 17.98 29.56
C ASP A 499 10.22 17.63 28.05
N VAL A 500 9.61 16.53 27.60
CA VAL A 500 9.64 16.16 26.17
C VAL A 500 8.24 16.12 25.57
N ASP A 501 7.92 17.10 24.70
CA ASP A 501 6.68 17.13 23.91
C ASP A 501 6.91 16.42 22.56
N VAL A 502 6.74 15.09 22.54
CA VAL A 502 6.75 14.31 21.29
C VAL A 502 5.32 14.19 20.77
N ARG A 503 5.07 14.65 19.53
CA ARG A 503 3.75 14.54 18.89
C ARG A 503 3.80 13.86 17.54
N ILE A 504 2.72 13.15 17.22
CA ILE A 504 2.53 12.44 15.96
C ILE A 504 1.14 12.72 15.38
N PRO A 505 1.01 12.97 14.06
CA PRO A 505 -0.28 13.11 13.40
C PRO A 505 -0.90 11.73 13.17
N ILE A 506 -2.05 11.49 13.81
CA ILE A 506 -2.77 10.22 13.74
C ILE A 506 -4.21 10.41 13.28
N PHE A 507 -4.83 9.33 12.80
CA PHE A 507 -6.27 9.23 12.63
C PHE A 507 -6.69 7.78 12.84
N LEU A 508 -7.94 7.55 13.23
CA LEU A 508 -8.48 6.21 13.41
C LEU A 508 -8.76 5.57 12.04
N ARG A 509 -8.35 4.31 11.89
CA ARG A 509 -8.80 3.42 10.82
C ARG A 509 -9.58 2.28 11.46
N GLY A 510 -10.91 2.43 11.47
CA GLY A 510 -11.80 1.36 11.90
C GLY A 510 -11.69 0.14 10.99
N THR A 511 -11.68 -1.05 11.57
CA THR A 511 -11.85 -2.30 10.81
C THR A 511 -13.34 -2.68 10.78
N GLN A 512 -13.80 -3.39 9.75
CA GLN A 512 -15.21 -3.85 9.70
C GLN A 512 -15.39 -5.24 10.30
N ASP A 513 -14.41 -6.12 10.07
CA ASP A 513 -14.55 -7.55 10.36
C ASP A 513 -13.59 -8.04 11.46
N PHE A 514 -12.54 -7.27 11.79
CA PHE A 514 -11.48 -7.68 12.71
C PHE A 514 -11.75 -7.18 14.13
N HIS A 515 -12.89 -7.58 14.71
CA HIS A 515 -13.29 -7.22 16.07
C HIS A 515 -13.55 -8.47 16.91
N LEU A 516 -13.66 -8.28 18.22
CA LEU A 516 -14.08 -9.34 19.13
C LEU A 516 -15.48 -9.88 18.75
N PRO A 517 -15.77 -11.17 19.00
CA PRO A 517 -17.12 -11.71 18.89
C PRO A 517 -18.11 -10.91 19.75
N GLU A 518 -19.35 -10.75 19.27
CA GLU A 518 -20.42 -10.08 20.03
C GLU A 518 -20.68 -10.76 21.39
N SER A 519 -20.53 -12.09 21.45
CA SER A 519 -20.68 -12.86 22.68
C SER A 519 -19.32 -13.09 23.34
N ALA A 520 -19.19 -12.65 24.60
CA ALA A 520 -18.04 -12.95 25.44
C ALA A 520 -17.84 -14.46 25.70
N GLN A 521 -18.85 -15.31 25.46
CA GLN A 521 -18.76 -16.78 25.60
C GLN A 521 -18.17 -17.47 24.37
N SER A 522 -18.11 -16.81 23.22
CA SER A 522 -17.64 -17.44 21.98
C SER A 522 -16.15 -17.78 22.07
N PRO A 523 -15.71 -19.02 21.79
CA PRO A 523 -14.30 -19.34 21.87
C PRO A 523 -13.50 -18.72 20.72
N MET A 524 -12.24 -18.34 20.97
CA MET A 524 -11.38 -17.68 19.99
C MET A 524 -10.05 -18.40 19.81
N LEU A 525 -9.64 -18.55 18.56
CA LEU A 525 -8.32 -19.00 18.12
C LEU A 525 -7.58 -17.80 17.51
N LEU A 526 -6.54 -17.33 18.19
CA LEU A 526 -5.74 -16.17 17.82
C LEU A 526 -4.40 -16.66 17.26
N ILE A 527 -4.04 -16.28 16.04
CA ILE A 527 -2.81 -16.73 15.35
C ILE A 527 -2.04 -15.50 14.90
N GLY A 528 -0.96 -15.17 15.61
CA GLY A 528 -0.25 -13.90 15.40
C GLY A 528 1.22 -13.97 15.76
N PRO A 529 2.11 -14.43 14.87
CA PRO A 529 3.55 -14.38 15.11
C PRO A 529 4.11 -12.96 14.96
N GLY A 530 5.17 -12.66 15.71
CA GLY A 530 5.82 -11.36 15.73
C GLY A 530 4.85 -10.22 16.07
N THR A 531 4.91 -9.12 15.33
CA THR A 531 4.02 -7.96 15.52
C THR A 531 2.55 -8.26 15.17
N GLY A 532 2.25 -9.39 14.53
CA GLY A 532 0.88 -9.88 14.33
C GLY A 532 0.13 -10.13 15.65
N VAL A 533 0.84 -10.19 16.78
CA VAL A 533 0.21 -10.36 18.09
C VAL A 533 -0.40 -9.08 18.67
N ALA A 534 -0.06 -7.91 18.11
CA ALA A 534 -0.47 -6.61 18.64
C ALA A 534 -1.99 -6.52 18.89
N PRO A 535 -2.88 -6.73 17.90
CA PRO A 535 -4.32 -6.58 18.15
C PRO A 535 -4.87 -7.62 19.14
N PHE A 536 -4.23 -8.80 19.24
CA PHE A 536 -4.62 -9.83 20.18
C PHE A 536 -4.34 -9.46 21.64
N MET A 537 -3.36 -8.59 21.89
CA MET A 537 -3.17 -8.03 23.23
C MET A 537 -4.36 -7.14 23.61
N GLY A 538 -4.87 -6.34 22.68
CA GLY A 538 -6.10 -5.56 22.86
C GLY A 538 -7.33 -6.45 23.11
N PHE A 539 -7.48 -7.54 22.34
CA PHE A 539 -8.57 -8.51 22.51
C PHE A 539 -8.57 -9.16 23.89
N LEU A 540 -7.41 -9.70 24.31
CA LEU A 540 -7.28 -10.38 25.60
C LEU A 540 -7.44 -9.40 26.77
N GLN A 541 -6.88 -8.19 26.66
CA GLN A 541 -7.06 -7.15 27.67
C GLN A 541 -8.53 -6.77 27.84
N HIS A 542 -9.27 -6.65 26.73
CA HIS A 542 -10.70 -6.36 26.77
C HIS A 542 -11.47 -7.48 27.48
N ARG A 543 -11.25 -8.74 27.09
CA ARG A 543 -11.88 -9.91 27.72
C ARG A 543 -11.55 -10.05 29.21
N ASP A 544 -10.35 -9.71 29.62
CA ASP A 544 -9.95 -9.74 31.03
C ASP A 544 -10.77 -8.74 31.85
N ILE A 545 -10.91 -7.51 31.36
CA ILE A 545 -11.64 -6.44 32.05
C ILE A 545 -13.15 -6.72 32.04
N GLU A 546 -13.72 -7.16 30.92
CA GLU A 546 -15.14 -7.54 30.85
C GLU A 546 -15.46 -8.67 31.82
N ALA A 547 -14.66 -9.73 31.88
CA ALA A 547 -14.88 -10.83 32.80
C ALA A 547 -14.81 -10.38 34.27
N LYS A 548 -13.90 -9.46 34.61
CA LYS A 548 -13.77 -8.90 35.96
C LYS A 548 -14.93 -7.97 36.34
N THR A 549 -15.56 -7.31 35.38
CA THR A 549 -16.62 -6.32 35.62
C THR A 549 -18.03 -6.93 35.56
N ALA A 550 -18.27 -7.88 34.66
CA ALA A 550 -19.58 -8.47 34.42
C ALA A 550 -19.89 -9.73 35.26
N ASP A 551 -18.91 -10.25 36.02
CA ASP A 551 -19.00 -11.55 36.73
C ASP A 551 -19.54 -12.68 35.83
N SER A 552 -19.23 -12.60 34.53
CA SER A 552 -19.69 -13.53 33.51
C SER A 552 -18.59 -14.54 33.20
N THR A 553 -18.98 -15.78 32.89
CA THR A 553 -18.05 -16.73 32.28
C THR A 553 -17.52 -16.16 30.96
N ARG A 554 -16.29 -16.50 30.58
CA ARG A 554 -15.73 -16.13 29.28
C ARG A 554 -15.52 -17.39 28.45
N GLY A 555 -15.65 -17.25 27.14
CA GLY A 555 -15.29 -18.29 26.20
C GLY A 555 -13.79 -18.55 26.22
N ASP A 556 -13.40 -19.76 25.80
CA ASP A 556 -11.99 -20.10 25.72
C ASP A 556 -11.23 -19.18 24.77
N SER A 557 -9.97 -18.88 25.10
CA SER A 557 -9.07 -18.13 24.23
C SER A 557 -7.76 -18.89 24.07
N TYR A 558 -7.40 -19.19 22.82
CA TYR A 558 -6.19 -19.92 22.45
C TYR A 558 -5.31 -19.01 21.60
N LEU A 559 -4.04 -18.83 21.99
CA LEU A 559 -3.09 -17.99 21.24
C LEU A 559 -1.95 -18.84 20.70
N PHE A 560 -1.76 -18.80 19.38
CA PHE A 560 -0.60 -19.32 18.66
C PHE A 560 0.32 -18.16 18.32
N TYR A 561 1.34 -17.99 19.14
CA TYR A 561 2.37 -16.97 19.00
C TYR A 561 3.65 -17.58 18.44
N GLY A 562 4.43 -16.79 17.71
CA GLY A 562 5.75 -17.22 17.27
C GLY A 562 6.73 -16.06 17.15
N CYS A 563 8.00 -16.34 17.43
CA CYS A 563 9.10 -15.40 17.27
C CYS A 563 10.39 -16.15 16.87
N ARG A 564 11.54 -15.47 16.83
CA ARG A 564 12.80 -16.11 16.48
C ARG A 564 13.35 -16.89 17.65
N ARG A 565 13.50 -16.24 18.80
CA ARG A 565 14.05 -16.86 20.02
C ARG A 565 13.28 -16.39 21.24
N GLN A 566 13.06 -17.31 22.17
CA GLN A 566 12.43 -17.01 23.45
C GLN A 566 13.16 -15.88 24.22
N SER A 567 14.48 -15.80 24.12
CA SER A 567 15.30 -14.82 24.84
C SER A 567 15.45 -13.47 24.15
N GLU A 568 15.05 -13.33 22.90
CA GLU A 568 15.35 -12.14 22.08
C GLU A 568 14.11 -11.32 21.74
N ASP A 569 13.06 -11.96 21.23
CA ASP A 569 11.96 -11.27 20.55
C ASP A 569 10.57 -11.81 20.90
N TRP A 570 10.40 -12.35 22.10
CA TRP A 570 9.09 -12.67 22.66
C TRP A 570 8.37 -11.40 23.14
N LEU A 571 7.62 -10.80 22.22
CA LEU A 571 6.85 -9.58 22.46
C LEU A 571 5.75 -9.82 23.50
N PHE A 572 5.56 -8.87 24.42
CA PHE A 572 4.50 -8.89 25.44
C PHE A 572 4.49 -10.15 26.33
N ARG A 573 5.67 -10.75 26.55
CA ARG A 573 5.82 -12.02 27.27
C ARG A 573 5.14 -12.02 28.64
N GLU A 574 5.37 -10.98 29.43
CA GLU A 574 4.84 -10.86 30.80
C GLU A 574 3.31 -10.81 30.79
N GLN A 575 2.73 -10.02 29.87
CA GLN A 575 1.28 -9.88 29.71
C GLN A 575 0.63 -11.20 29.27
N MET A 576 1.25 -11.90 28.32
CA MET A 576 0.75 -13.22 27.89
C MET A 576 0.76 -14.23 29.05
N HIS A 577 1.83 -14.26 29.87
CA HIS A 577 1.89 -15.13 31.05
C HIS A 577 0.86 -14.75 32.12
N GLU A 578 0.61 -13.45 32.32
CA GLU A 578 -0.45 -12.98 33.20
C GLU A 578 -1.83 -13.49 32.73
N TYR A 579 -2.12 -13.37 31.43
CA TYR A 579 -3.40 -13.85 30.88
C TYR A 579 -3.56 -15.36 30.98
N VAL A 580 -2.49 -16.14 30.88
CA VAL A 580 -2.55 -17.59 31.19
C VAL A 580 -2.85 -17.81 32.67
N THR A 581 -2.16 -17.08 33.55
CA THR A 581 -2.28 -17.25 35.01
C THR A 581 -3.67 -16.89 35.52
N ASN A 582 -4.28 -15.82 34.99
CA ASN A 582 -5.60 -15.37 35.39
C ASN A 582 -6.74 -16.04 34.60
N GLY A 583 -6.42 -16.94 33.66
CA GLY A 583 -7.40 -17.68 32.86
C GLY A 583 -8.10 -16.87 31.76
N THR A 584 -7.60 -15.68 31.41
CA THR A 584 -8.05 -14.94 30.21
C THR A 584 -7.64 -15.69 28.94
N LEU A 585 -6.44 -16.26 28.97
CA LEU A 585 -5.91 -17.10 27.91
C LEU A 585 -5.92 -18.56 28.39
N THR A 586 -6.85 -19.35 27.85
CA THR A 586 -7.00 -20.78 28.17
C THR A 586 -5.70 -21.54 27.90
N LYS A 587 -5.03 -21.23 26.78
CA LYS A 587 -3.72 -21.80 26.47
C LYS A 587 -2.91 -20.92 25.52
N LEU A 588 -1.62 -20.82 25.83
CA LEU A 588 -0.60 -20.20 24.99
C LEU A 588 0.23 -21.28 24.30
N PHE A 589 0.34 -21.20 22.98
CA PHE A 589 1.22 -22.00 22.13
C PHE A 589 2.30 -21.09 21.56
N THR A 590 3.56 -21.51 21.66
CA THR A 590 4.71 -20.68 21.27
C THR A 590 5.62 -21.43 20.31
N ALA A 591 5.85 -20.84 19.14
CA ALA A 591 6.78 -21.32 18.14
C ALA A 591 8.05 -20.47 18.07
N PHE A 592 9.18 -21.02 18.49
CA PHE A 592 10.48 -20.35 18.39
C PHE A 592 11.23 -20.88 17.16
N SER A 593 11.38 -20.03 16.13
CA SER A 593 11.90 -20.49 14.84
C SER A 593 13.40 -20.75 14.79
N ARG A 594 14.16 -20.34 15.83
CA ARG A 594 15.63 -20.42 15.87
C ARG A 594 16.20 -20.98 17.19
N ASP A 595 15.38 -21.45 18.11
CA ASP A 595 15.86 -22.04 19.38
C ASP A 595 16.32 -23.50 19.24
N GLN A 596 16.09 -24.09 18.07
CA GLN A 596 16.54 -25.41 17.67
C GLN A 596 16.99 -25.39 16.20
N ASP A 597 17.65 -26.47 15.75
CA ASP A 597 18.23 -26.56 14.39
C ASP A 597 17.15 -26.51 13.29
N GLU A 598 16.03 -27.18 13.51
CA GLU A 598 14.89 -27.16 12.59
C GLU A 598 13.98 -25.95 12.84
N LYS A 599 13.61 -25.23 11.78
CA LYS A 599 12.72 -24.08 11.92
C LYS A 599 11.33 -24.53 12.38
N HIS A 600 10.86 -23.97 13.50
CA HIS A 600 9.54 -24.23 14.04
C HIS A 600 8.66 -22.98 13.97
N TYR A 601 7.48 -23.10 13.35
CA TYR A 601 6.56 -22.00 13.12
C TYR A 601 5.15 -22.32 13.62
N VAL A 602 4.28 -21.31 13.69
CA VAL A 602 2.92 -21.44 14.23
C VAL A 602 2.09 -22.51 13.52
N GLN A 603 2.28 -22.72 12.22
CA GLN A 603 1.60 -23.78 11.46
C GLN A 603 1.98 -25.20 11.91
N HIS A 604 3.16 -25.39 12.51
CA HIS A 604 3.53 -26.69 13.10
C HIS A 604 2.75 -26.93 14.39
N ASP A 605 2.67 -25.93 15.26
CA ASP A 605 1.89 -26.04 16.50
C ASP A 605 0.39 -26.19 16.23
N LEU A 606 -0.14 -25.53 15.21
CA LEU A 606 -1.52 -25.72 14.76
C LEU A 606 -1.77 -27.18 14.38
N ARG A 607 -0.88 -27.78 13.56
CA ARG A 607 -1.01 -29.20 13.16
C ARG A 607 -0.88 -30.16 14.35
N ASN A 608 0.07 -29.89 15.26
CA ASN A 608 0.26 -30.68 16.48
C ASN A 608 -0.99 -30.64 17.40
N ASN A 609 -1.77 -29.58 17.32
CA ASN A 609 -3.01 -29.39 18.06
C ASN A 609 -4.25 -29.48 17.16
N GLY A 610 -4.16 -30.23 16.04
CA GLY A 610 -5.18 -30.27 15.00
C GLY A 610 -6.58 -30.64 15.49
N LYS A 611 -6.71 -31.50 16.51
CA LYS A 611 -8.01 -31.82 17.10
C LYS A 611 -8.69 -30.58 17.72
N LEU A 612 -7.98 -29.85 18.57
CA LEU A 612 -8.48 -28.62 19.20
C LEU A 612 -8.88 -27.59 18.13
N VAL A 613 -8.01 -27.38 17.14
CA VAL A 613 -8.25 -26.42 16.06
C VAL A 613 -9.47 -26.84 15.22
N CYS A 614 -9.59 -28.13 14.89
CA CYS A 614 -10.72 -28.69 14.17
C CYS A 614 -12.03 -28.51 14.95
N ASP A 615 -12.03 -28.79 16.26
CA ASP A 615 -13.23 -28.65 17.10
C ASP A 615 -13.72 -27.19 17.10
N LEU A 616 -12.82 -26.20 17.15
CA LEU A 616 -13.17 -24.77 17.05
C LEU A 616 -13.71 -24.37 15.67
N LEU A 617 -13.07 -24.84 14.58
CA LEU A 617 -13.52 -24.58 13.21
C LEU A 617 -14.88 -25.20 12.90
N MET A 618 -15.17 -26.35 13.51
CA MET A 618 -16.42 -27.09 13.31
C MET A 618 -17.53 -26.63 14.26
N GLY A 619 -17.19 -26.01 15.38
CA GLY A 619 -18.14 -25.43 16.32
C GLY A 619 -19.06 -24.39 15.67
N SER A 620 -20.21 -24.13 16.30
CA SER A 620 -21.18 -23.15 15.80
C SER A 620 -20.81 -21.70 16.16
N ASP A 621 -19.95 -21.48 17.15
CA ASP A 621 -19.66 -20.19 17.77
C ASP A 621 -18.15 -19.87 17.90
N GLY A 622 -17.27 -20.73 17.38
CA GLY A 622 -15.83 -20.50 17.38
C GLY A 622 -15.37 -19.48 16.35
N TYR A 623 -14.40 -18.65 16.72
CA TYR A 623 -13.79 -17.63 15.86
C TYR A 623 -12.30 -17.89 15.68
N VAL A 624 -11.80 -17.63 14.49
CA VAL A 624 -10.38 -17.75 14.13
C VAL A 624 -9.90 -16.42 13.57
N PHE A 625 -8.86 -15.87 14.18
CA PHE A 625 -8.23 -14.63 13.77
C PHE A 625 -6.76 -14.90 13.40
N VAL A 626 -6.35 -14.40 12.23
CA VAL A 626 -4.95 -14.47 11.77
C VAL A 626 -4.42 -13.06 11.56
N CYS A 627 -3.26 -12.75 12.10
CA CYS A 627 -2.68 -11.41 11.97
C CYS A 627 -1.16 -11.46 11.76
N GLY A 628 -0.63 -10.59 10.90
CA GLY A 628 0.80 -10.50 10.59
C GLY A 628 1.12 -10.58 9.10
N ASP A 629 2.22 -11.27 8.75
CA ASP A 629 2.73 -11.36 7.38
C ASP A 629 1.73 -11.99 6.40
N GLY A 630 1.29 -11.20 5.41
CA GLY A 630 0.37 -11.64 4.36
C GLY A 630 1.03 -12.45 3.24
N MET A 631 2.35 -12.36 3.07
CA MET A 631 3.03 -12.96 1.92
C MET A 631 3.30 -14.45 2.10
N ALA A 632 3.84 -14.85 3.25
CA ALA A 632 4.18 -16.25 3.54
C ALA A 632 3.33 -16.83 4.67
N MET A 633 3.32 -16.19 5.85
CA MET A 633 2.70 -16.75 7.05
C MET A 633 1.21 -17.03 6.88
N ALA A 634 0.44 -16.06 6.35
CA ALA A 634 -1.00 -16.23 6.17
C ALA A 634 -1.36 -17.42 5.26
N LYS A 635 -0.57 -17.65 4.20
CA LYS A 635 -0.75 -18.79 3.28
C LYS A 635 -0.45 -20.11 3.97
N ASP A 636 0.65 -20.18 4.71
CA ASP A 636 1.05 -21.38 5.45
C ASP A 636 0.04 -21.76 6.55
N VAL A 637 -0.48 -20.76 7.25
CA VAL A 637 -1.55 -20.95 8.24
C VAL A 637 -2.82 -21.44 7.56
N HIS A 638 -3.25 -20.82 6.45
CA HIS A 638 -4.43 -21.27 5.72
C HIS A 638 -4.30 -22.73 5.26
N ALA A 639 -3.16 -23.08 4.65
CA ALA A 639 -2.87 -24.46 4.24
C ALA A 639 -2.87 -25.43 5.43
N ALA A 640 -2.38 -25.03 6.59
CA ALA A 640 -2.43 -25.84 7.80
C ALA A 640 -3.87 -26.05 8.29
N LEU A 641 -4.72 -25.02 8.28
CA LEU A 641 -6.14 -25.14 8.66
C LEU A 641 -6.90 -26.08 7.71
N VAL A 642 -6.68 -25.96 6.40
CA VAL A 642 -7.24 -26.91 5.40
C VAL A 642 -6.78 -28.33 5.69
N GLY A 643 -5.47 -28.53 5.90
CA GLY A 643 -4.90 -29.84 6.23
C GLY A 643 -5.49 -30.46 7.50
N ILE A 644 -5.71 -29.63 8.54
CA ILE A 644 -6.35 -30.06 9.79
C ILE A 644 -7.79 -30.51 9.56
N LEU A 645 -8.60 -29.77 8.80
CA LEU A 645 -9.97 -30.18 8.47
C LEU A 645 -9.98 -31.52 7.70
N THR A 646 -9.03 -31.71 6.79
CA THR A 646 -8.91 -32.98 6.06
C THR A 646 -8.50 -34.15 6.95
N SER A 647 -7.50 -33.99 7.81
CA SER A 647 -6.99 -35.08 8.65
C SER A 647 -7.87 -35.37 9.87
N ASN A 648 -8.47 -34.35 10.49
CA ASN A 648 -9.22 -34.48 11.75
C ASN A 648 -10.74 -34.61 11.54
N ALA A 649 -11.32 -33.97 10.51
CA ALA A 649 -12.75 -34.09 10.20
C ALA A 649 -13.05 -35.02 9.01
N GLY A 650 -12.01 -35.58 8.36
CA GLY A 650 -12.18 -36.45 7.19
C GLY A 650 -12.74 -35.74 5.96
N MET A 651 -12.65 -34.41 5.92
CA MET A 651 -13.17 -33.61 4.81
C MET A 651 -12.26 -33.72 3.58
N PRO A 652 -12.81 -33.94 2.38
CA PRO A 652 -12.06 -33.72 1.14
C PRO A 652 -11.50 -32.29 1.12
N GLN A 653 -10.33 -32.10 0.51
CA GLN A 653 -9.64 -30.80 0.46
C GLN A 653 -10.55 -29.66 -0.04
N GLU A 654 -11.31 -29.89 -1.11
CA GLU A 654 -12.26 -28.91 -1.66
C GLU A 654 -13.36 -28.52 -0.66
N ALA A 655 -13.84 -29.49 0.14
CA ALA A 655 -14.85 -29.24 1.16
C ALA A 655 -14.27 -28.47 2.36
N ALA A 656 -13.01 -28.74 2.73
CA ALA A 656 -12.30 -27.99 3.76
C ALA A 656 -12.07 -26.52 3.34
N GLU A 657 -11.69 -26.27 2.09
CA GLU A 657 -11.60 -24.92 1.56
C GLU A 657 -12.95 -24.20 1.54
N LEU A 658 -14.01 -24.89 1.10
CA LEU A 658 -15.36 -24.32 1.11
C LEU A 658 -15.79 -23.96 2.53
N LYS A 659 -15.49 -24.81 3.52
CA LYS A 659 -15.78 -24.56 4.93
C LYS A 659 -15.07 -23.30 5.46
N LEU A 660 -13.79 -23.12 5.16
CA LEU A 660 -13.06 -21.90 5.56
C LEU A 660 -13.61 -20.65 4.85
N ARG A 661 -14.00 -20.77 3.57
CA ARG A 661 -14.68 -19.69 2.84
C ARG A 661 -16.02 -19.32 3.48
N GLU A 662 -16.83 -20.31 3.87
CA GLU A 662 -18.08 -20.09 4.60
C GLU A 662 -17.85 -19.38 5.93
N LEU A 663 -16.87 -19.81 6.72
CA LEU A 663 -16.50 -19.12 7.97
C LEU A 663 -16.05 -17.68 7.71
N GLY A 664 -15.33 -17.41 6.62
CA GLY A 664 -14.98 -16.07 6.20
C GLY A 664 -16.21 -15.21 5.89
N THR A 665 -17.23 -15.77 5.21
CA THR A 665 -18.50 -15.05 4.97
C THR A 665 -19.35 -14.83 6.23
N GLN A 666 -19.11 -15.62 7.27
CA GLN A 666 -19.75 -15.50 8.58
C GLN A 666 -18.96 -14.58 9.53
N HIS A 667 -17.86 -13.98 9.08
CA HIS A 667 -16.94 -13.20 9.92
C HIS A 667 -16.36 -14.00 11.10
N ARG A 668 -16.18 -15.31 10.91
CA ARG A 668 -15.64 -16.25 11.91
C ARG A 668 -14.25 -16.77 11.57
N TYR A 669 -13.78 -16.55 10.34
CA TYR A 669 -12.38 -16.71 9.95
C TYR A 669 -11.92 -15.38 9.33
N VAL A 670 -11.22 -14.57 10.13
CA VAL A 670 -10.87 -13.19 9.78
C VAL A 670 -9.36 -13.02 9.79
N ARG A 671 -8.85 -12.21 8.85
CA ARG A 671 -7.42 -11.97 8.66
C ARG A 671 -7.13 -10.48 8.61
N ASP A 672 -6.18 -10.03 9.42
CA ASP A 672 -5.57 -8.69 9.37
C ASP A 672 -4.10 -8.85 8.99
N ILE A 673 -3.83 -8.82 7.68
CA ILE A 673 -2.51 -9.17 7.12
C ILE A 673 -1.95 -8.00 6.31
N TRP A 674 -0.62 -7.85 6.34
CA TRP A 674 0.11 -6.78 5.66
C TRP A 674 1.47 -7.23 5.14
#